data_AF-A0A8H4BMI1-F1
#
_entry.id   AF-A0A8H4BMI1-F1
#
_cell.length_a   1.000
_cell.length_b   1.000
_cell.length_c   1.000
_cell.angle_alpha   90.00
_cell.angle_beta   90.00
_cell.angle_gamma   90.00
#
_symmetry.space_group_name_H-M   'P 1'
#
loop_
_entity.id
_entity.type
_entity.pdbx_description
1 polymer ?
#
loop_
_entity_poly.entity_id
_entity_poly.type
_entity_poly.pdbx_seq_one_letter_code
_entity_poly.pdbx_strand_id
1 'polypeptide(L)'
;MKDLKSKVYDPIVDGICKHVAQEQSTHSTTYVFLCGTLSTLDYMKQRLDSITNNVIVVSNDDLSAAHGAVYYGLNEKLGIPRSAPICIETETSRLTEDSPMHSKEEDDYTHIIGIDFGTSFSKWYYSKYGSNEQVEFDKSTMQLPTLSLYDESLRQQKYWGKEAFDDYYKSGESGKLMSRFKLYLDVVDKNDETEQPIVNAISNYLRALHGRIKETMESLFPNTPKKYRYCFTVPTIWSDKMKRVMRDTVTCAGIVSKEDPLSRLLLVNEPEAAAIFYANDAKTNFFNNYFDINPQKTAVRTLICDAGGGTVDMATYEFSRKDQSSKFYIEEITAGTGSLCGSSFLDDAFRKYIKKECYDKDYNVSNYEQEQMVLHFILKIKENYTYKSQQDTFIDVPNENGAKIVITGHDMSTKIFDPIVDQILSLIENQYEAMQKAEKKLDMIILTGGLGQSEYLLNKIQDKFYGKNIHVHAPVQYDQSVVRGAVELAKDTSYITKRIVRKSYGIQVMTPLVDAFDYMDPSSELRFAKYKLDILFRANHFMKSHEYIEKKYYVTYPHNTCITLLSTGDADTRIDSALDPRLDQALKRNFDMPNLPSLQAGDAVPIIVRLYLGQTEVKLQIILDEKITDRIPLRSIIKTLGKQEPSQHQEQSSPPTQQKPPDPKPSVSLSSKLIPQKSFHKALEKVNGSKSDQKSIFRFFKKG
;
A
#
# COMPACT_ATOMS: atom_id res chain seq x y z
N MET A 1 31.00 22.48 31.99
CA MET A 1 29.59 22.00 31.90
C MET A 1 28.56 23.10 32.06
N LYS A 2 28.46 23.85 33.18
CA LYS A 2 27.51 24.97 33.33
C LYS A 2 27.62 26.00 32.19
N ASP A 3 28.84 26.33 31.79
CA ASP A 3 29.11 27.30 30.72
C ASP A 3 28.78 26.76 29.30
N LEU A 4 28.82 25.43 29.13
CA LEU A 4 28.37 24.76 27.90
C LEU A 4 26.84 24.74 27.82
N LYS A 5 26.19 24.53 28.98
CA LYS A 5 24.73 24.53 29.11
C LYS A 5 24.15 25.91 28.77
N SER A 6 24.73 26.99 29.30
CA SER A 6 24.25 28.36 29.04
C SER A 6 24.58 28.88 27.64
N LYS A 7 25.74 28.52 27.06
CA LYS A 7 26.17 29.06 25.75
C LYS A 7 25.66 28.25 24.56
N VAL A 8 25.38 26.96 24.75
CA VAL A 8 25.02 26.06 23.63
C VAL A 8 23.60 25.50 23.80
N TYR A 9 23.24 25.07 25.01
CA TYR A 9 21.98 24.35 25.22
C TYR A 9 20.79 25.29 25.41
N ASP A 10 20.93 26.30 26.27
CA ASP A 10 19.85 27.23 26.60
C ASP A 10 19.35 28.04 25.39
N PRO A 11 20.20 28.54 24.48
CA PRO A 11 19.74 29.25 23.28
C PRO A 11 18.90 28.38 22.34
N ILE A 12 19.23 27.09 22.24
CA ILE A 12 18.49 26.13 21.41
C ILE A 12 17.11 25.86 22.04
N VAL A 13 17.07 25.60 23.36
CA VAL A 13 15.82 25.33 24.08
C VAL A 13 14.93 26.58 24.12
N ASP A 14 15.51 27.78 24.26
CA ASP A 14 14.78 29.05 24.16
C ASP A 14 14.14 29.25 22.77
N GLY A 15 14.86 28.89 21.71
CA GLY A 15 14.35 28.94 20.33
C GLY A 15 13.14 28.03 20.16
N ILE A 16 13.22 26.80 20.68
CA ILE A 16 12.12 25.83 20.63
C ILE A 16 10.92 26.34 21.43
N CYS A 17 11.13 26.82 22.65
CA CYS A 17 10.05 27.36 23.51
C CYS A 17 9.33 28.54 22.83
N LYS A 18 10.07 29.46 22.21
CA LYS A 18 9.47 30.59 21.47
C LYS A 18 8.63 30.11 20.29
N HIS A 19 9.12 29.12 19.54
CA HIS A 19 8.40 28.58 18.39
C HIS A 19 7.10 27.88 18.83
N VAL A 20 7.16 27.07 19.89
CA VAL A 20 5.97 26.41 20.45
C VAL A 20 4.94 27.43 20.96
N ALA A 21 5.38 28.49 21.65
CA ALA A 21 4.48 29.56 22.11
C ALA A 21 3.81 30.31 20.94
N GLN A 22 4.54 30.55 19.85
CA GLN A 22 3.98 31.13 18.63
C GLN A 22 2.93 30.20 18.01
N GLU A 23 3.26 28.92 17.82
CA GLU A 23 2.34 27.92 17.25
C GLU A 23 1.07 27.72 18.09
N GLN A 24 1.19 27.74 19.43
CA GLN A 24 0.04 27.67 20.33
C GLN A 24 -0.89 28.88 20.16
N SER A 25 -0.34 30.06 19.91
CA SER A 25 -1.12 31.28 19.69
C SER A 25 -1.84 31.30 18.33
N THR A 26 -1.31 30.59 17.32
CA THR A 26 -1.83 30.59 15.94
C THR A 26 -2.71 29.38 15.60
N HIS A 27 -2.44 28.20 16.16
CA HIS A 27 -3.05 26.93 15.69
C HIS A 27 -3.72 26.09 16.79
N SER A 28 -3.90 26.61 18.01
CA SER A 28 -4.52 25.88 19.14
C SER A 28 -3.88 24.51 19.40
N THR A 29 -2.56 24.42 19.30
CA THR A 29 -1.77 23.20 19.48
C THR A 29 -2.07 22.54 20.82
N THR A 30 -2.62 21.32 20.80
CA THR A 30 -3.11 20.63 22.00
C THR A 30 -2.05 19.75 22.65
N TYR A 31 -1.01 19.28 21.94
CA TYR A 31 0.05 18.40 22.45
C TYR A 31 1.41 18.76 21.88
N VAL A 32 2.48 18.59 22.67
CA VAL A 32 3.87 18.77 22.24
C VAL A 32 4.66 17.50 22.57
N PHE A 33 5.28 16.89 21.57
CA PHE A 33 6.05 15.66 21.73
C PHE A 33 7.55 15.95 21.73
N LEU A 34 8.28 15.42 22.72
CA LEU A 34 9.73 15.57 22.86
C LEU A 34 10.41 14.20 22.74
N CYS A 35 11.34 14.05 21.80
CA CYS A 35 12.11 12.81 21.57
C CYS A 35 13.63 13.05 21.74
N GLY A 36 14.35 12.12 22.36
CA GLY A 36 15.78 12.30 22.72
C GLY A 36 16.25 11.45 23.91
N THR A 37 17.40 11.79 24.49
CA THR A 37 17.90 11.12 25.70
C THR A 37 17.21 11.67 26.96
N LEU A 38 16.86 10.81 27.93
CA LEU A 38 16.11 11.18 29.15
C LEU A 38 16.63 12.45 29.85
N SER A 39 17.96 12.56 30.02
CA SER A 39 18.61 13.70 30.70
C SER A 39 18.44 15.04 29.96
N THR A 40 18.27 14.99 28.64
CA THR A 40 18.00 16.16 27.78
C THR A 40 16.52 16.51 27.79
N LEU A 41 15.66 15.50 27.73
CA LEU A 41 14.21 15.68 27.61
C LEU A 41 13.57 16.18 28.90
N ASP A 42 14.03 15.74 30.07
CA ASP A 42 13.51 16.25 31.35
C ASP A 42 13.74 17.75 31.49
N TYR A 43 14.90 18.24 31.04
CA TYR A 43 15.22 19.66 31.05
C TYR A 43 14.32 20.45 30.10
N MET A 44 14.08 19.95 28.88
CA MET A 44 13.21 20.63 27.91
C MET A 44 11.74 20.57 28.31
N LYS A 45 11.29 19.43 28.85
CA LYS A 45 9.92 19.25 29.32
C LYS A 45 9.56 20.24 30.41
N GLN A 46 10.43 20.40 31.43
CA GLN A 46 10.21 21.40 32.49
C GLN A 46 10.02 22.82 31.94
N ARG A 47 10.70 23.16 30.84
CA ARG A 47 10.59 24.49 30.24
C ARG A 47 9.34 24.63 29.38
N LEU A 48 8.94 23.60 28.66
CA LEU A 48 7.74 23.60 27.81
C LEU A 48 6.44 23.40 28.59
N ASP A 49 6.48 22.73 29.74
CA ASP A 49 5.36 22.59 30.68
C ASP A 49 4.89 23.98 31.20
N SER A 50 5.76 25.01 31.13
CA SER A 50 5.38 26.41 31.46
C SER A 50 4.60 27.13 30.35
N ILE A 51 4.53 26.54 29.16
CA ILE A 51 3.90 27.10 27.95
C ILE A 51 2.65 26.30 27.59
N THR A 52 2.70 24.98 27.71
CA THR A 52 1.58 24.08 27.40
C THR A 52 1.48 22.93 28.38
N ASN A 53 0.25 22.53 28.73
CA ASN A 53 -0.01 21.53 29.76
C ASN A 53 0.11 20.07 29.28
N ASN A 54 0.41 19.86 27.99
CA ASN A 54 0.33 18.55 27.33
C ASN A 54 1.65 18.19 26.62
N VAL A 55 2.77 18.32 27.35
CA VAL A 55 4.08 17.90 26.85
C VAL A 55 4.30 16.41 27.14
N ILE A 56 4.40 15.61 26.07
CA ILE A 56 4.65 14.17 26.14
C ILE A 56 6.12 13.92 25.80
N VAL A 57 6.84 13.30 26.74
CA VAL A 57 8.25 12.92 26.57
C VAL A 57 8.33 11.47 26.14
N VAL A 58 9.11 11.21 25.10
CA VAL A 58 9.39 9.87 24.56
C VAL A 58 10.91 9.66 24.60
N SER A 59 11.39 8.81 25.51
CA SER A 59 12.82 8.47 25.60
C SER A 59 13.26 7.61 24.43
N ASN A 60 14.48 7.84 23.93
CA ASN A 60 15.13 7.01 22.91
C ASN A 60 15.47 5.57 23.39
N ASP A 61 15.24 5.23 24.65
CA ASP A 61 15.44 3.85 25.15
C ASP A 61 14.33 2.88 24.70
N ASP A 62 13.19 3.39 24.21
CA ASP A 62 12.11 2.61 23.61
C ASP A 62 12.10 2.79 22.08
N LEU A 63 13.04 2.09 21.42
CA LEU A 63 13.27 2.13 19.97
C LEU A 63 12.13 1.53 19.11
N SER A 64 11.03 1.10 19.71
CA SER A 64 9.86 0.54 19.02
C SER A 64 8.66 1.50 18.88
N ALA A 65 8.61 2.60 19.64
CA ALA A 65 7.48 3.54 19.61
C ALA A 65 7.80 4.89 18.93
N ALA A 66 9.05 5.35 18.97
CA ALA A 66 9.45 6.63 18.39
C ALA A 66 9.48 6.64 16.85
N HIS A 67 9.58 5.48 16.19
CA HIS A 67 9.51 5.38 14.73
C HIS A 67 8.08 5.56 14.17
N GLY A 68 7.04 5.39 14.98
CA GLY A 68 5.64 5.56 14.53
C GLY A 68 5.10 6.99 14.66
N ALA A 69 5.50 7.72 15.71
CA ALA A 69 4.89 9.02 16.03
C ALA A 69 5.52 10.21 15.27
N VAL A 70 6.79 10.11 14.88
CA VAL A 70 7.49 11.20 14.15
C VAL A 70 7.29 11.09 12.62
N TYR A 71 6.92 9.92 12.10
CA TYR A 71 6.84 9.68 10.65
C TYR A 71 5.56 10.19 9.99
N TYR A 72 4.48 10.44 10.76
CA TYR A 72 3.24 11.01 10.22
C TYR A 72 3.26 12.54 10.08
N GLY A 73 4.29 13.24 10.59
CA GLY A 73 4.30 14.71 10.66
C GLY A 73 5.33 15.45 9.81
N LEU A 74 6.28 14.77 9.15
CA LEU A 74 7.43 15.44 8.50
C LEU A 74 7.56 15.22 7.00
N ASN A 75 6.66 14.46 6.39
CA ASN A 75 6.71 14.15 4.96
C ASN A 75 6.25 15.32 4.05
N GLU A 76 5.74 16.44 4.61
CA GLU A 76 5.29 17.59 3.81
C GLU A 76 6.37 18.65 3.53
N LYS A 77 7.54 18.64 4.19
CA LYS A 77 8.48 19.79 4.13
C LYS A 77 9.78 19.60 3.35
N LEU A 78 10.08 18.43 2.78
CA LEU A 78 11.42 18.18 2.20
C LEU A 78 11.49 17.82 0.69
N GLY A 79 10.39 17.75 -0.06
CA GLY A 79 10.45 17.85 -1.53
C GLY A 79 11.48 16.97 -2.25
N ILE A 80 11.58 15.67 -1.90
CA ILE A 80 12.46 14.68 -2.54
C ILE A 80 11.59 13.57 -3.18
N PRO A 81 11.92 13.09 -4.40
CA PRO A 81 10.96 12.43 -5.30
C PRO A 81 10.55 11.03 -4.85
N ARG A 82 9.25 10.86 -4.63
CA ARG A 82 8.58 9.59 -4.31
C ARG A 82 8.24 8.80 -5.57
N SER A 83 9.09 7.85 -5.95
CA SER A 83 8.88 7.01 -7.15
C SER A 83 8.17 5.68 -6.89
N ALA A 84 7.21 5.39 -7.75
CA ALA A 84 6.32 4.23 -7.93
C ALA A 84 6.97 3.07 -8.74
N PRO A 85 6.36 1.86 -8.77
CA PRO A 85 6.80 0.65 -9.43
C PRO A 85 6.21 0.71 -10.82
N ILE A 86 6.93 1.38 -11.71
CA ILE A 86 6.46 1.54 -13.05
C ILE A 86 7.30 0.61 -13.91
N CYS A 87 6.69 -0.50 -14.31
CA CYS A 87 7.24 -1.37 -15.33
C CYS A 87 7.35 -0.55 -16.61
N ILE A 88 8.58 -0.34 -17.08
CA ILE A 88 8.83 0.41 -18.32
C ILE A 88 9.13 -0.59 -19.43
N GLU A 89 8.33 -0.56 -20.46
CA GLU A 89 8.67 -1.18 -21.74
C GLU A 89 8.94 -0.08 -22.77
N THR A 90 10.11 -0.15 -23.40
CA THR A 90 10.50 0.74 -24.50
C THR A 90 10.48 -0.06 -25.79
N GLU A 91 9.67 0.36 -26.75
CA GLU A 91 9.61 -0.23 -28.09
C GLU A 91 10.03 0.80 -29.14
N THR A 92 10.81 0.33 -30.13
CA THR A 92 11.39 1.15 -31.20
C THR A 92 10.48 1.36 -32.41
N SER A 93 9.37 0.60 -32.57
CA SER A 93 8.42 0.88 -33.66
C SER A 93 7.05 0.22 -33.47
N ARG A 94 5.99 0.83 -34.06
CA ARG A 94 4.70 0.16 -34.30
C ARG A 94 4.85 -0.86 -35.46
N LEU A 95 4.95 -2.14 -35.16
CA LEU A 95 4.70 -3.22 -36.12
C LEU A 95 3.46 -4.01 -35.69
N THR A 96 2.41 -3.90 -36.52
CA THR A 96 1.18 -4.72 -36.64
C THR A 96 0.27 -4.86 -35.41
N GLU A 97 -0.85 -4.14 -35.49
CA GLU A 97 -2.25 -4.47 -35.09
C GLU A 97 -2.48 -5.52 -34.00
N ASP A 98 -3.17 -5.09 -32.92
CA ASP A 98 -4.20 -5.81 -32.17
C ASP A 98 -4.01 -7.32 -31.95
N SER A 99 -2.79 -7.76 -31.67
CA SER A 99 -2.61 -8.98 -30.89
C SER A 99 -2.83 -8.62 -29.41
N PRO A 100 -3.62 -9.40 -28.66
CA PRO A 100 -3.71 -9.22 -27.22
C PRO A 100 -2.29 -9.20 -26.66
N MET A 101 -2.07 -8.42 -25.60
CA MET A 101 -0.80 -8.13 -24.92
C MET A 101 -0.03 -9.38 -24.43
N HIS A 102 0.31 -10.26 -25.37
CA HIS A 102 0.99 -11.54 -25.32
C HIS A 102 1.36 -11.86 -26.77
N SER A 103 2.47 -11.30 -27.26
CA SER A 103 3.25 -12.09 -28.21
C SER A 103 3.57 -13.40 -27.47
N LYS A 104 2.97 -14.50 -27.90
CA LYS A 104 3.39 -15.85 -27.55
C LYS A 104 4.80 -16.07 -28.12
N GLU A 105 5.81 -15.38 -27.60
CA GLU A 105 6.98 -16.17 -27.24
C GLU A 105 6.44 -17.10 -26.16
N GLU A 106 6.27 -18.39 -26.49
CA GLU A 106 5.83 -19.37 -25.51
C GLU A 106 6.72 -19.20 -24.28
N ASP A 107 6.14 -18.70 -23.18
CA ASP A 107 6.81 -18.61 -21.89
C ASP A 107 7.33 -20.02 -21.57
N ASP A 108 8.60 -20.27 -21.84
CA ASP A 108 9.19 -21.63 -21.83
C ASP A 108 9.56 -22.09 -20.41
N TYR A 109 8.80 -21.58 -19.45
CA TYR A 109 8.95 -21.89 -18.04
C TYR A 109 8.51 -23.32 -17.77
N THR A 110 9.31 -24.04 -16.99
CA THR A 110 9.00 -25.42 -16.60
C THR A 110 8.11 -25.46 -15.37
N HIS A 111 8.30 -24.52 -14.45
CA HIS A 111 7.57 -24.43 -13.19
C HIS A 111 7.26 -22.98 -12.82
N ILE A 112 6.27 -22.82 -11.96
CA ILE A 112 5.94 -21.57 -11.27
C ILE A 112 6.29 -21.78 -9.80
N ILE A 113 6.94 -20.79 -9.20
CA ILE A 113 7.27 -20.75 -7.78
C ILE A 113 6.59 -19.53 -7.17
N GLY A 114 5.60 -19.77 -6.31
CA GLY A 114 4.96 -18.74 -5.49
C GLY A 114 5.73 -18.56 -4.20
N ILE A 115 5.96 -17.32 -3.80
CA ILE A 115 6.65 -16.95 -2.56
C ILE A 115 5.79 -15.92 -1.82
N ASP A 116 5.33 -16.29 -0.64
CA ASP A 116 4.76 -15.38 0.33
C ASP A 116 5.85 -14.95 1.30
N PHE A 117 6.42 -13.77 1.07
CA PHE A 117 7.38 -13.15 1.97
C PHE A 117 6.63 -12.48 3.12
N GLY A 118 6.26 -13.27 4.14
CA GLY A 118 5.48 -12.81 5.29
C GLY A 118 6.34 -12.15 6.38
N THR A 119 5.70 -11.45 7.32
CA THR A 119 6.40 -10.75 8.41
C THR A 119 7.06 -11.71 9.41
N SER A 120 6.34 -12.78 9.79
CA SER A 120 6.80 -13.75 10.80
C SER A 120 7.34 -15.02 10.15
N PHE A 121 6.68 -15.50 9.10
CA PHE A 121 7.06 -16.68 8.34
C PHE A 121 6.94 -16.38 6.85
N SER A 122 7.89 -16.90 6.08
CA SER A 122 7.86 -16.91 4.63
C SER A 122 7.46 -18.30 4.19
N LYS A 123 6.58 -18.36 3.19
CA LYS A 123 6.11 -19.61 2.61
C LYS A 123 6.46 -19.64 1.13
N TRP A 124 6.67 -20.83 0.61
CA TRP A 124 6.81 -21.02 -0.82
C TRP A 124 6.01 -22.23 -1.28
N TYR A 125 5.62 -22.21 -2.54
CA TYR A 125 4.89 -23.29 -3.17
C TYR A 125 5.24 -23.34 -4.65
N TYR A 126 5.02 -24.49 -5.29
CA TYR A 126 5.35 -24.64 -6.70
C TYR A 126 4.28 -25.44 -7.44
N SER A 127 4.24 -25.24 -8.75
CA SER A 127 3.46 -26.08 -9.66
C SER A 127 4.17 -26.16 -11.01
N LYS A 128 4.00 -27.28 -11.71
CA LYS A 128 4.49 -27.42 -13.08
C LYS A 128 3.70 -26.48 -14.00
N TYR A 129 4.39 -25.77 -14.88
CA TYR A 129 3.76 -24.85 -15.82
C TYR A 129 2.76 -25.61 -16.72
N GLY A 130 1.55 -25.06 -16.89
CA GLY A 130 0.47 -25.71 -17.64
C GLY A 130 -0.17 -26.93 -16.96
N SER A 131 0.23 -27.30 -15.74
CA SER A 131 -0.38 -28.39 -14.97
C SER A 131 -1.37 -27.86 -13.93
N ASN A 132 -2.48 -28.60 -13.75
CA ASN A 132 -3.45 -28.39 -12.67
C ASN A 132 -3.20 -29.31 -11.47
N GLU A 133 -2.10 -30.07 -11.48
CA GLU A 133 -1.71 -30.93 -10.37
C GLU A 133 -1.40 -30.10 -9.13
N GLN A 134 -2.04 -30.45 -8.01
CA GLN A 134 -1.82 -29.85 -6.71
C GLN A 134 -0.91 -30.75 -5.87
N VAL A 135 0.20 -30.19 -5.40
CA VAL A 135 1.11 -30.87 -4.47
C VAL A 135 0.66 -30.61 -3.04
N GLU A 136 0.89 -31.55 -2.13
CA GLU A 136 0.63 -31.30 -0.70
C GLU A 136 1.55 -30.21 -0.16
N PHE A 137 1.01 -29.29 0.64
CA PHE A 137 1.79 -28.25 1.30
C PHE A 137 2.44 -28.81 2.56
N ASP A 138 3.73 -29.09 2.51
CA ASP A 138 4.51 -29.53 3.66
C ASP A 138 5.05 -28.33 4.44
N LYS A 139 4.37 -27.97 5.52
CA LYS A 139 4.75 -26.84 6.39
C LYS A 139 6.16 -26.96 6.96
N SER A 140 6.72 -28.16 7.09
CA SER A 140 8.06 -28.36 7.66
C SER A 140 9.19 -27.94 6.72
N THR A 141 8.94 -27.95 5.40
CA THR A 141 9.91 -27.61 4.35
C THR A 141 9.52 -26.35 3.58
N MET A 142 8.22 -26.08 3.46
CA MET A 142 7.65 -24.98 2.68
C MET A 142 7.33 -23.72 3.48
N GLN A 143 7.52 -23.73 4.80
CA GLN A 143 7.39 -22.56 5.67
C GLN A 143 8.64 -22.39 6.53
N LEU A 144 9.23 -21.20 6.51
CA LEU A 144 10.44 -20.87 7.27
C LEU A 144 10.26 -19.55 8.04
N PRO A 145 10.81 -19.43 9.27
CA PRO A 145 10.81 -18.16 9.99
C PRO A 145 11.42 -17.03 9.15
N THR A 146 10.84 -15.83 9.21
CA THR A 146 11.33 -14.65 8.50
C THR A 146 12.21 -13.80 9.39
N LEU A 147 13.39 -14.34 9.67
CA LEU A 147 14.41 -13.73 10.52
C LEU A 147 15.81 -14.19 10.12
N SER A 148 16.78 -13.39 10.50
CA SER A 148 18.21 -13.57 10.23
C SER A 148 19.00 -13.12 11.45
N LEU A 149 19.98 -13.91 11.85
CA LEU A 149 20.90 -13.55 12.92
C LEU A 149 22.20 -13.02 12.31
N TYR A 150 22.54 -11.79 12.67
CA TYR A 150 23.76 -11.13 12.23
C TYR A 150 24.81 -11.10 13.33
N ASP A 151 26.06 -10.88 12.92
CA ASP A 151 27.10 -10.47 13.84
C ASP A 151 26.79 -9.10 14.49
N GLU A 152 27.52 -8.76 15.55
CA GLU A 152 27.32 -7.49 16.29
C GLU A 152 27.51 -6.26 15.39
N SER A 153 28.30 -6.39 14.32
CA SER A 153 28.57 -5.31 13.38
C SER A 153 27.47 -5.12 12.31
N LEU A 154 26.47 -6.01 12.25
CA LEU A 154 25.44 -6.07 11.20
C LEU A 154 25.99 -6.22 9.77
N ARG A 155 27.24 -6.65 9.63
CA ARG A 155 27.90 -6.80 8.32
C ARG A 155 27.73 -8.19 7.74
N GLN A 156 27.63 -9.20 8.60
CA GLN A 156 27.57 -10.60 8.17
C GLN A 156 26.36 -11.30 8.75
N GLN A 157 25.54 -11.87 7.87
CA GLN A 157 24.49 -12.81 8.24
C GLN A 157 25.15 -14.14 8.66
N LYS A 158 25.05 -14.49 9.95
CA LYS A 158 25.56 -15.75 10.49
C LYS A 158 24.61 -16.90 10.19
N TYR A 159 23.33 -16.70 10.51
CA TYR A 159 22.26 -17.68 10.34
C TYR A 159 21.01 -17.00 9.79
N TRP A 160 20.08 -17.82 9.28
CA TRP A 160 18.79 -17.37 8.79
C TRP A 160 17.72 -18.42 9.08
N GLY A 161 16.45 -18.05 8.97
CA GLY A 161 15.35 -19.01 9.06
C GLY A 161 15.31 -19.76 10.40
N LYS A 162 15.23 -21.09 10.33
CA LYS A 162 15.11 -21.94 11.52
C LYS A 162 16.41 -21.97 12.32
N GLU A 163 17.56 -21.97 11.65
CA GLU A 163 18.87 -21.96 12.28
C GLU A 163 19.07 -20.69 13.12
N ALA A 164 18.68 -19.52 12.59
CA ALA A 164 18.73 -18.27 13.35
C ALA A 164 17.75 -18.23 14.53
N PHE A 165 16.58 -18.85 14.38
CA PHE A 165 15.59 -18.94 15.45
C PHE A 165 16.11 -19.85 16.59
N ASP A 166 16.59 -21.04 16.22
CA ASP A 166 17.10 -22.02 17.16
C ASP A 166 18.32 -21.48 17.92
N ASP A 167 19.22 -20.76 17.24
CA ASP A 167 20.38 -20.17 17.89
C ASP A 167 19.95 -19.05 18.86
N TYR A 168 19.28 -17.99 18.37
CA TYR A 168 18.95 -16.84 19.20
C TYR A 168 18.11 -17.18 20.45
N TYR A 169 17.14 -18.10 20.30
CA TYR A 169 16.23 -18.44 21.40
C TYR A 169 16.69 -19.63 22.26
N LYS A 170 17.68 -20.44 21.83
CA LYS A 170 18.14 -21.60 22.63
C LYS A 170 19.57 -21.48 23.14
N SER A 171 20.48 -20.87 22.38
CA SER A 171 21.91 -20.79 22.73
C SER A 171 22.27 -19.51 23.47
N GLY A 172 21.47 -18.44 23.31
CA GLY A 172 21.74 -17.14 23.94
C GLY A 172 23.03 -16.46 23.44
N GLU A 173 23.51 -16.85 22.24
CA GLU A 173 24.74 -16.30 21.65
C GLU A 173 24.68 -14.79 21.37
N SER A 174 25.87 -14.17 21.27
CA SER A 174 26.03 -12.77 20.88
C SER A 174 25.83 -12.55 19.38
N GLY A 175 24.90 -11.65 19.06
CA GLY A 175 24.50 -11.29 17.71
C GLY A 175 23.23 -10.45 17.70
N LYS A 176 22.92 -9.89 16.54
CA LYS A 176 21.74 -9.04 16.33
C LYS A 176 20.71 -9.76 15.49
N LEU A 177 19.60 -10.12 16.12
CA LEU A 177 18.47 -10.71 15.43
C LEU A 177 17.73 -9.63 14.62
N MET A 178 17.71 -9.79 13.31
CA MET A 178 16.85 -9.03 12.42
C MET A 178 15.63 -9.87 12.07
N SER A 179 14.44 -9.35 12.37
CA SER A 179 13.17 -9.99 12.07
C SER A 179 12.15 -8.95 11.63
N ARG A 180 10.98 -9.41 11.16
CA ARG A 180 9.89 -8.53 10.70
C ARG A 180 10.32 -7.55 9.60
N PHE A 181 11.28 -7.95 8.74
CA PHE A 181 11.89 -7.09 7.72
C PHE A 181 10.85 -6.37 6.85
N LYS A 182 9.75 -7.06 6.57
CA LYS A 182 8.61 -6.59 5.78
C LYS A 182 8.02 -5.27 6.28
N LEU A 183 8.02 -5.04 7.60
CA LEU A 183 7.48 -3.81 8.21
C LEU A 183 8.36 -2.58 7.97
N TYR A 184 9.63 -2.79 7.62
CA TYR A 184 10.59 -1.70 7.40
C TYR A 184 10.70 -1.29 5.93
N LEU A 185 9.93 -1.90 5.01
CA LEU A 185 9.97 -1.54 3.59
C LEU A 185 9.37 -0.17 3.28
N ASP A 186 8.52 0.37 4.15
CA ASP A 186 7.88 1.68 3.96
C ASP A 186 8.84 2.84 4.26
N VAL A 187 9.83 2.61 5.13
CA VAL A 187 10.79 3.64 5.52
C VAL A 187 11.91 3.82 4.49
N VAL A 188 12.24 2.80 3.68
CA VAL A 188 13.38 2.81 2.74
C VAL A 188 13.28 3.91 1.66
N ASP A 189 14.03 4.99 1.81
CA ASP A 189 14.58 5.85 0.77
C ASP A 189 15.94 5.31 0.30
N LYS A 190 16.03 5.03 -1.00
CA LYS A 190 17.26 4.50 -1.62
C LYS A 190 18.40 5.50 -1.65
N ASN A 191 18.11 6.78 -1.48
CA ASN A 191 19.14 7.82 -1.45
C ASN A 191 19.69 8.07 -0.05
N ASP A 192 19.14 7.41 0.97
CA ASP A 192 19.64 7.46 2.33
C ASP A 192 20.57 6.27 2.59
N GLU A 193 21.86 6.55 2.75
CA GLU A 193 22.87 5.54 3.08
C GLU A 193 22.56 4.82 4.41
N THR A 194 21.72 5.40 5.27
CA THR A 194 21.32 4.81 6.55
C THR A 194 20.27 3.69 6.43
N GLU A 195 19.58 3.57 5.28
CA GLU A 195 18.48 2.61 5.08
C GLU A 195 18.81 1.44 4.14
N GLN A 196 19.97 1.50 3.47
CA GLN A 196 20.58 0.39 2.72
C GLN A 196 20.72 -0.93 3.54
N PRO A 197 20.93 -0.92 4.87
CA PRO A 197 20.98 -2.15 5.68
C PRO A 197 19.69 -2.98 5.64
N ILE A 198 18.51 -2.35 5.55
CA ILE A 198 17.21 -3.07 5.51
C ILE A 198 17.08 -3.82 4.18
N VAL A 199 17.36 -3.15 3.06
CA VAL A 199 17.35 -3.78 1.72
C VAL A 199 18.35 -4.91 1.65
N ASN A 200 19.55 -4.73 2.21
CA ASN A 200 20.56 -5.77 2.29
C ASN A 200 20.10 -6.95 3.15
N ALA A 201 19.44 -6.69 4.28
CA ALA A 201 18.92 -7.73 5.15
C ALA A 201 17.82 -8.56 4.48
N ILE A 202 16.87 -7.90 3.81
CA ILE A 202 15.83 -8.57 3.03
C ILE A 202 16.46 -9.36 1.88
N SER A 203 17.38 -8.76 1.12
CA SER A 203 18.06 -9.41 0.01
C SER A 203 18.84 -10.65 0.44
N ASN A 204 19.58 -10.57 1.57
CA ASN A 204 20.31 -11.70 2.12
C ASN A 204 19.37 -12.84 2.56
N TYR A 205 18.28 -12.51 3.26
CA TYR A 205 17.26 -13.49 3.62
C TYR A 205 16.65 -14.18 2.37
N LEU A 206 16.24 -13.38 1.38
CA LEU A 206 15.63 -13.89 0.14
C LEU A 206 16.62 -14.73 -0.67
N ARG A 207 17.90 -14.36 -0.70
CA ARG A 207 18.97 -15.14 -1.36
C ARG A 207 19.11 -16.51 -0.70
N ALA A 208 19.10 -16.56 0.62
CA ALA A 208 19.20 -17.80 1.37
C ALA A 208 17.95 -18.69 1.19
N LEU A 209 16.76 -18.08 1.26
CA LEU A 209 15.48 -18.75 0.95
C LEU A 209 15.48 -19.33 -0.47
N HIS A 210 15.90 -18.55 -1.46
CA HIS A 210 15.99 -18.98 -2.84
C HIS A 210 16.96 -20.14 -3.05
N GLY A 211 18.11 -20.12 -2.37
CA GLY A 211 19.06 -21.23 -2.34
C GLY A 211 18.38 -22.53 -1.88
N ARG A 212 17.65 -22.49 -0.75
CA ARG A 212 16.90 -23.66 -0.25
C ARG A 212 15.80 -24.13 -1.20
N ILE A 213 15.05 -23.19 -1.80
CA ILE A 213 14.02 -23.52 -2.80
C ILE A 213 14.66 -24.22 -3.99
N LYS A 214 15.78 -23.71 -4.49
CA LYS A 214 16.50 -24.26 -5.63
C LYS A 214 17.01 -25.67 -5.34
N GLU A 215 17.64 -25.89 -4.20
CA GLU A 215 18.07 -27.23 -3.74
C GLU A 215 16.89 -28.20 -3.71
N THR A 216 15.75 -27.78 -3.17
CA THR A 216 14.54 -28.60 -3.10
C THR A 216 14.00 -28.92 -4.50
N MET A 217 13.89 -27.93 -5.38
CA MET A 217 13.45 -28.11 -6.76
C MET A 217 14.39 -29.01 -7.57
N GLU A 218 15.70 -28.93 -7.34
CA GLU A 218 16.71 -29.79 -7.97
C GLU A 218 16.61 -31.24 -7.48
N SER A 219 16.35 -31.45 -6.19
CA SER A 219 16.11 -32.78 -5.64
C SER A 219 14.83 -33.41 -6.17
N LEU A 220 13.76 -32.63 -6.33
CA LEU A 220 12.47 -33.10 -6.83
C LEU A 220 12.49 -33.31 -8.36
N PHE A 221 13.22 -32.48 -9.09
CA PHE A 221 13.21 -32.43 -10.56
C PHE A 221 14.63 -32.38 -11.16
N PRO A 222 15.48 -33.39 -10.94
CA PRO A 222 16.91 -33.33 -11.28
C PRO A 222 17.19 -33.13 -12.78
N ASN A 223 16.29 -33.60 -13.65
CA ASN A 223 16.46 -33.58 -15.10
C ASN A 223 15.65 -32.47 -15.81
N THR A 224 15.15 -31.46 -15.08
CA THR A 224 14.29 -30.41 -15.64
C THR A 224 15.06 -29.10 -15.83
N PRO A 225 14.96 -28.43 -17.00
CA PRO A 225 15.53 -27.09 -17.19
C PRO A 225 15.06 -26.11 -16.11
N LYS A 226 16.01 -25.34 -15.55
CA LYS A 226 15.81 -24.44 -14.40
C LYS A 226 15.18 -23.09 -14.80
N LYS A 227 14.09 -23.14 -15.56
CA LYS A 227 13.33 -21.97 -16.01
C LYS A 227 12.06 -21.84 -15.17
N TYR A 228 12.13 -21.14 -14.03
CA TYR A 228 11.01 -20.91 -13.11
C TYR A 228 10.39 -19.50 -13.15
N ARG A 229 9.10 -19.35 -13.46
CA ARG A 229 8.40 -18.08 -13.22
C ARG A 229 8.21 -17.90 -11.71
N TYR A 230 8.53 -16.72 -11.19
CA TYR A 230 8.31 -16.40 -9.78
C TYR A 230 7.07 -15.52 -9.61
N CYS A 231 6.34 -15.76 -8.52
CA CYS A 231 5.22 -14.93 -8.11
C CYS A 231 5.39 -14.57 -6.63
N PHE A 232 5.54 -13.28 -6.33
CA PHE A 232 5.64 -12.78 -4.97
C PHE A 232 4.32 -12.15 -4.54
N THR A 233 3.86 -12.48 -3.33
CA THR A 233 2.71 -11.81 -2.74
C THR A 233 3.14 -10.51 -2.04
N VAL A 234 2.29 -9.49 -2.12
CA VAL A 234 2.50 -8.20 -1.48
C VAL A 234 1.24 -7.72 -0.76
N PRO A 235 1.36 -7.03 0.38
CA PRO A 235 0.24 -6.39 1.05
C PRO A 235 -0.47 -5.40 0.13
N THR A 236 -1.77 -5.23 0.33
CA THR A 236 -2.58 -4.29 -0.45
C THR A 236 -2.29 -2.84 -0.07
N ILE A 237 -1.89 -2.61 1.19
CA ILE A 237 -1.47 -1.29 1.68
C ILE A 237 -0.12 -0.84 1.11
N TRP A 238 0.63 -1.73 0.47
CA TRP A 238 1.94 -1.34 -0.04
C TRP A 238 1.81 -0.28 -1.10
N SER A 239 2.52 0.82 -0.84
CA SER A 239 2.67 1.84 -1.82
C SER A 239 3.38 1.28 -3.04
N ASP A 240 3.10 1.96 -4.12
CA ASP A 240 3.78 1.84 -5.37
C ASP A 240 5.33 1.82 -5.18
N LYS A 241 5.90 2.70 -4.35
CA LYS A 241 7.33 2.71 -4.03
C LYS A 241 7.81 1.38 -3.42
N MET A 242 7.06 0.85 -2.46
CA MET A 242 7.43 -0.38 -1.74
C MET A 242 7.48 -1.59 -2.65
N LYS A 243 6.50 -1.74 -3.55
CA LYS A 243 6.50 -2.83 -4.55
C LYS A 243 7.75 -2.78 -5.44
N ARG A 244 8.21 -1.57 -5.81
CA ARG A 244 9.44 -1.39 -6.58
C ARG A 244 10.67 -1.79 -5.78
N VAL A 245 10.77 -1.32 -4.55
CA VAL A 245 11.87 -1.69 -3.64
C VAL A 245 11.91 -3.21 -3.50
N MET A 246 10.76 -3.87 -3.35
CA MET A 246 10.68 -5.32 -3.30
C MET A 246 11.20 -5.98 -4.58
N ARG A 247 10.74 -5.56 -5.77
CA ARG A 247 11.23 -6.07 -7.05
C ARG A 247 12.75 -5.93 -7.18
N ASP A 248 13.28 -4.74 -6.88
CA ASP A 248 14.72 -4.49 -6.91
C ASP A 248 15.47 -5.35 -5.89
N THR A 249 14.88 -5.60 -4.72
CA THR A 249 15.47 -6.46 -3.68
C THR A 249 15.49 -7.94 -4.09
N VAL A 250 14.45 -8.41 -4.78
CA VAL A 250 14.39 -9.75 -5.40
C VAL A 250 15.48 -9.90 -6.46
N THR A 251 15.73 -8.86 -7.26
CA THR A 251 16.84 -8.82 -8.20
C THR A 251 18.20 -8.82 -7.48
N CYS A 252 18.39 -8.01 -6.43
CA CYS A 252 19.61 -8.02 -5.61
C CYS A 252 19.86 -9.37 -4.92
N ALA A 253 18.80 -10.11 -4.59
CA ALA A 253 18.90 -11.46 -4.05
C ALA A 253 19.35 -12.49 -5.09
N GLY A 254 19.31 -12.15 -6.39
CA GLY A 254 19.70 -13.04 -7.49
C GLY A 254 18.60 -14.02 -7.93
N ILE A 255 17.35 -13.76 -7.55
CA ILE A 255 16.20 -14.61 -7.90
C ILE A 255 15.82 -14.43 -9.38
N VAL A 256 15.88 -13.18 -9.86
CA VAL A 256 15.76 -12.78 -11.27
C VAL A 256 16.83 -11.75 -11.61
N SER A 257 17.12 -11.60 -12.90
CA SER A 257 18.05 -10.60 -13.43
C SER A 257 17.31 -9.37 -13.97
N LYS A 258 18.05 -8.27 -14.23
CA LYS A 258 17.48 -7.08 -14.90
C LYS A 258 17.17 -7.31 -16.37
N GLU A 259 17.83 -8.28 -16.97
CA GLU A 259 17.69 -8.69 -18.37
C GLU A 259 16.57 -9.73 -18.56
N ASP A 260 16.03 -10.29 -17.46
CA ASP A 260 14.89 -11.19 -17.54
C ASP A 260 13.63 -10.43 -18.00
N PRO A 261 12.72 -11.09 -18.76
CA PRO A 261 11.46 -10.48 -19.13
C PRO A 261 10.64 -10.15 -17.88
N LEU A 262 9.85 -9.07 -17.92
CA LEU A 262 9.02 -8.65 -16.79
C LEU A 262 8.06 -9.75 -16.32
N SER A 263 7.60 -10.60 -17.24
CA SER A 263 6.74 -11.76 -16.96
C SER A 263 7.43 -12.86 -16.12
N ARG A 264 8.75 -12.79 -15.93
CA ARG A 264 9.52 -13.73 -15.11
C ARG A 264 9.22 -13.60 -13.63
N LEU A 265 8.93 -12.38 -13.17
CA LEU A 265 8.60 -12.08 -11.77
C LEU A 265 7.30 -11.29 -11.73
N LEU A 266 6.26 -11.93 -11.20
CA LEU A 266 4.95 -11.30 -10.98
C LEU A 266 4.82 -10.89 -9.52
N LEU A 267 4.21 -9.72 -9.27
CA LEU A 267 3.72 -9.34 -7.95
C LEU A 267 2.19 -9.46 -7.93
N VAL A 268 1.64 -10.05 -6.87
CA VAL A 268 0.19 -10.18 -6.68
C VAL A 268 -0.22 -9.70 -5.29
N ASN A 269 -1.39 -9.08 -5.17
CA ASN A 269 -1.88 -8.68 -3.85
C ASN A 269 -2.26 -9.92 -3.04
N GLU A 270 -1.93 -9.94 -1.77
CA GLU A 270 -2.25 -11.03 -0.84
C GLU A 270 -3.74 -11.44 -0.80
N PRO A 271 -4.71 -10.50 -0.62
CA PRO A 271 -6.12 -10.88 -0.65
C PRO A 271 -6.59 -11.34 -2.04
N GLU A 272 -5.96 -10.91 -3.13
CA GLU A 272 -6.25 -11.43 -4.48
C GLU A 272 -5.78 -12.88 -4.62
N ALA A 273 -4.57 -13.17 -4.14
CA ALA A 273 -4.05 -14.54 -4.13
C ALA A 273 -4.95 -15.45 -3.31
N ALA A 274 -5.31 -15.05 -2.09
CA ALA A 274 -6.25 -15.83 -1.26
C ALA A 274 -7.63 -15.98 -1.92
N ALA A 275 -8.17 -14.94 -2.58
CA ALA A 275 -9.44 -15.03 -3.31
C ALA A 275 -9.40 -16.15 -4.37
N ILE A 276 -8.33 -16.20 -5.14
CA ILE A 276 -8.15 -17.15 -6.25
C ILE A 276 -7.95 -18.56 -5.73
N PHE A 277 -7.22 -18.71 -4.63
CA PHE A 277 -7.10 -19.98 -3.96
C PHE A 277 -8.49 -20.55 -3.61
N TYR A 278 -9.35 -19.78 -2.94
CA TYR A 278 -10.68 -20.26 -2.57
C TYR A 278 -11.61 -20.45 -3.77
N ALA A 279 -11.44 -19.65 -4.84
CA ALA A 279 -12.13 -19.85 -6.12
C ALA A 279 -11.78 -21.19 -6.78
N ASN A 280 -10.52 -21.60 -6.70
CA ASN A 280 -9.98 -22.77 -7.39
C ASN A 280 -9.70 -23.96 -6.46
N ASP A 281 -10.11 -23.89 -5.19
CA ASP A 281 -9.84 -24.97 -4.23
C ASP A 281 -10.72 -26.18 -4.53
N ALA A 282 -10.16 -27.10 -5.32
CA ALA A 282 -10.80 -28.37 -5.67
C ALA A 282 -11.02 -29.29 -4.46
N LYS A 283 -10.28 -29.13 -3.35
CA LYS A 283 -10.43 -30.00 -2.17
C LYS A 283 -11.72 -29.70 -1.42
N THR A 284 -11.98 -28.43 -1.14
CA THR A 284 -13.20 -28.03 -0.43
C THR A 284 -14.34 -27.69 -1.38
N ASN A 285 -14.04 -27.37 -2.64
CA ASN A 285 -14.98 -26.90 -3.64
C ASN A 285 -15.82 -25.71 -3.11
N PHE A 286 -15.20 -24.86 -2.29
CA PHE A 286 -15.86 -23.95 -1.35
C PHE A 286 -16.96 -23.09 -1.98
N PHE A 287 -16.64 -22.33 -3.02
CA PHE A 287 -17.63 -21.47 -3.68
C PHE A 287 -18.67 -22.28 -4.47
N ASN A 288 -18.28 -23.40 -5.06
CA ASN A 288 -19.22 -24.26 -5.78
C ASN A 288 -20.29 -24.80 -4.82
N ASN A 289 -19.90 -25.28 -3.64
CA ASN A 289 -20.86 -25.71 -2.61
C ASN A 289 -21.78 -24.57 -2.16
N TYR A 290 -21.26 -23.34 -2.06
CA TYR A 290 -22.09 -22.17 -1.74
C TYR A 290 -23.15 -21.92 -2.83
N PHE A 291 -22.79 -22.00 -4.11
CA PHE A 291 -23.73 -21.83 -5.22
C PHE A 291 -24.72 -22.99 -5.35
N ASP A 292 -24.31 -24.22 -5.04
CA ASP A 292 -25.20 -25.39 -5.06
C ASP A 292 -26.31 -25.27 -4.00
N ILE A 293 -25.98 -24.71 -2.82
CA ILE A 293 -26.96 -24.42 -1.76
C ILE A 293 -27.80 -23.17 -2.09
N ASN A 294 -27.29 -22.27 -2.95
CA ASN A 294 -27.93 -21.02 -3.33
C ASN A 294 -28.08 -20.89 -4.87
N PRO A 295 -28.83 -21.78 -5.53
CA PRO A 295 -28.90 -21.86 -7.00
C PRO A 295 -29.45 -20.59 -7.67
N GLN A 296 -30.17 -19.75 -6.92
CA GLN A 296 -30.68 -18.45 -7.35
C GLN A 296 -29.61 -17.35 -7.43
N LYS A 297 -28.42 -17.57 -6.86
CA LYS A 297 -27.32 -16.59 -6.85
C LYS A 297 -26.44 -16.79 -8.08
N THR A 298 -26.22 -15.73 -8.84
CA THR A 298 -25.30 -15.71 -9.99
C THR A 298 -23.93 -15.14 -9.65
N ALA A 299 -23.82 -14.47 -8.50
CA ALA A 299 -22.59 -13.95 -7.96
C ALA A 299 -22.60 -14.03 -6.42
N VAL A 300 -21.41 -14.07 -5.83
CA VAL A 300 -21.20 -13.96 -4.39
C VAL A 300 -20.19 -12.85 -4.12
N ARG A 301 -20.54 -11.96 -3.20
CA ARG A 301 -19.71 -10.82 -2.82
C ARG A 301 -19.02 -11.13 -1.51
N THR A 302 -17.71 -11.27 -1.57
CA THR A 302 -16.91 -11.80 -0.48
C THR A 302 -15.80 -10.84 -0.12
N LEU A 303 -15.75 -10.45 1.15
CA LEU A 303 -14.62 -9.76 1.74
C LEU A 303 -13.56 -10.81 2.07
N ILE A 304 -12.38 -10.70 1.45
CA ILE A 304 -11.22 -11.48 1.83
C ILE A 304 -10.43 -10.63 2.84
N CYS A 305 -10.24 -11.15 4.04
CA CYS A 305 -9.49 -10.52 5.12
C CYS A 305 -8.26 -11.37 5.43
N ASP A 306 -7.12 -11.00 4.84
CA ASP A 306 -5.82 -11.58 5.16
C ASP A 306 -5.26 -10.96 6.42
N ALA A 307 -5.49 -11.64 7.55
CA ALA A 307 -4.97 -11.28 8.84
C ALA A 307 -3.62 -12.00 9.03
N GLY A 308 -2.54 -11.34 8.60
CA GLY A 308 -1.19 -11.88 8.60
C GLY A 308 -0.43 -11.67 9.92
N GLY A 309 0.90 -11.82 9.83
CA GLY A 309 1.80 -11.61 10.96
C GLY A 309 2.01 -10.13 11.29
N GLY A 310 2.26 -9.29 10.29
CA GLY A 310 2.49 -7.86 10.49
C GLY A 310 1.37 -6.97 9.98
N THR A 311 0.72 -7.35 8.88
CA THR A 311 -0.33 -6.57 8.24
C THR A 311 -1.64 -7.33 8.29
N VAL A 312 -2.73 -6.59 8.31
CA VAL A 312 -4.05 -7.10 7.92
C VAL A 312 -4.46 -6.37 6.67
N ASP A 313 -4.69 -7.11 5.60
CA ASP A 313 -5.02 -6.61 4.27
C ASP A 313 -6.35 -7.21 3.82
N MET A 314 -7.24 -6.37 3.28
CA MET A 314 -8.56 -6.83 2.89
C MET A 314 -9.09 -6.11 1.66
N ALA A 315 -9.87 -6.82 0.88
CA ALA A 315 -10.57 -6.29 -0.27
C ALA A 315 -11.85 -7.10 -0.52
N THR A 316 -12.88 -6.43 -1.04
CA THR A 316 -14.14 -7.09 -1.38
C THR A 316 -14.17 -7.40 -2.86
N TYR A 317 -14.47 -8.66 -3.18
CA TYR A 317 -14.56 -9.13 -4.55
C TYR A 317 -15.95 -9.68 -4.87
N GLU A 318 -16.37 -9.50 -6.12
CA GLU A 318 -17.50 -10.21 -6.70
C GLU A 318 -16.97 -11.42 -7.47
N PHE A 319 -17.38 -12.61 -7.06
CA PHE A 319 -17.11 -13.85 -7.76
C PHE A 319 -18.31 -14.16 -8.62
N SER A 320 -18.10 -14.19 -9.94
CA SER A 320 -19.15 -14.45 -10.92
C SER A 320 -18.80 -15.63 -11.81
N ARG A 321 -19.82 -16.41 -12.19
CA ARG A 321 -19.74 -17.35 -13.31
C ARG A 321 -20.24 -16.63 -14.56
N LYS A 322 -19.38 -16.47 -15.56
CA LYS A 322 -19.76 -15.80 -16.83
C LYS A 322 -20.44 -16.75 -17.82
N ASP A 323 -20.37 -18.06 -17.57
CA ASP A 323 -20.88 -19.14 -18.41
C ASP A 323 -21.13 -20.42 -17.58
N GLN A 324 -21.41 -21.56 -18.23
CA GLN A 324 -21.50 -22.88 -17.59
C GLN A 324 -20.12 -23.45 -17.16
N SER A 325 -19.03 -22.67 -17.28
CA SER A 325 -17.71 -23.14 -16.85
C SER A 325 -17.61 -23.16 -15.32
N SER A 326 -16.71 -24.00 -14.82
CA SER A 326 -16.32 -24.05 -13.41
C SER A 326 -15.39 -22.90 -13.00
N LYS A 327 -15.02 -22.00 -13.92
CA LYS A 327 -14.06 -20.91 -13.68
C LYS A 327 -14.80 -19.69 -13.11
N PHE A 328 -14.32 -19.19 -11.97
CA PHE A 328 -14.80 -17.92 -11.41
C PHE A 328 -14.00 -16.75 -11.96
N TYR A 329 -14.70 -15.69 -12.37
CA TYR A 329 -14.08 -14.40 -12.66
C TYR A 329 -14.27 -13.48 -11.47
N ILE A 330 -13.20 -12.77 -11.12
CA ILE A 330 -13.12 -11.94 -9.93
C ILE A 330 -13.03 -10.46 -10.34
N GLU A 331 -13.88 -9.65 -9.73
CA GLU A 331 -13.87 -8.19 -9.86
C GLU A 331 -13.74 -7.55 -8.47
N GLU A 332 -12.77 -6.65 -8.28
CA GLU A 332 -12.70 -5.82 -7.07
C GLU A 332 -13.92 -4.89 -7.04
N ILE A 333 -14.63 -4.83 -5.91
CA ILE A 333 -15.82 -3.98 -5.73
C ILE A 333 -15.47 -2.70 -4.98
N THR A 334 -14.67 -2.83 -3.93
CA THR A 334 -14.24 -1.75 -3.05
C THR A 334 -12.72 -1.75 -3.01
N ALA A 335 -12.11 -0.57 -2.94
CA ALA A 335 -10.67 -0.46 -2.88
C ALA A 335 -10.16 -1.21 -1.65
N GLY A 336 -9.15 -2.07 -1.84
CA GLY A 336 -8.57 -2.77 -0.72
C GLY A 336 -7.99 -1.82 0.34
N THR A 337 -8.12 -2.21 1.61
CA THR A 337 -7.67 -1.47 2.78
C THR A 337 -6.82 -2.38 3.67
N GLY A 338 -6.05 -1.80 4.57
CA GLY A 338 -5.34 -2.58 5.58
C GLY A 338 -4.67 -1.71 6.63
N SER A 339 -4.00 -2.34 7.60
CA SER A 339 -3.25 -1.67 8.64
C SER A 339 -2.16 -2.58 9.23
N LEU A 340 -1.21 -1.98 9.96
CA LEU A 340 -0.17 -2.66 10.73
C LEU A 340 -0.74 -3.21 12.05
N CYS A 341 -1.65 -4.17 11.96
CA CYS A 341 -2.36 -4.76 13.12
C CYS A 341 -2.39 -6.30 13.06
N GLY A 342 -1.33 -6.93 12.53
CA GLY A 342 -1.21 -8.39 12.46
C GLY A 342 -0.87 -9.08 13.80
N SER A 343 -0.72 -10.41 13.76
CA SER A 343 -0.46 -11.26 14.95
C SER A 343 0.74 -10.81 15.79
N SER A 344 1.79 -10.26 15.18
CA SER A 344 3.01 -9.82 15.87
C SER A 344 2.77 -8.65 16.82
N PHE A 345 1.70 -7.88 16.64
CA PHE A 345 1.32 -6.81 17.57
C PHE A 345 0.68 -7.36 18.86
N LEU A 346 0.11 -8.57 18.83
CA LEU A 346 -0.28 -9.29 20.03
C LEU A 346 0.95 -9.67 20.86
N ASP A 347 2.03 -10.08 20.20
CA ASP A 347 3.30 -10.41 20.85
C ASP A 347 3.88 -9.18 21.56
N ASP A 348 3.76 -8.01 20.94
CA ASP A 348 4.25 -6.75 21.49
C ASP A 348 3.41 -6.28 22.69
N ALA A 349 2.09 -6.42 22.61
CA ALA A 349 1.19 -6.16 23.72
C ALA A 349 1.48 -7.11 24.91
N PHE A 350 1.68 -8.40 24.64
CA PHE A 350 2.05 -9.38 25.66
C PHE A 350 3.41 -9.08 26.28
N ARG A 351 4.43 -8.75 25.47
CA ARG A 351 5.76 -8.35 25.96
C ARG A 351 5.68 -7.15 26.89
N LYS A 352 4.91 -6.12 26.50
CA LYS A 352 4.69 -4.94 27.33
C LYS A 352 4.00 -5.29 28.65
N TYR A 353 3.04 -6.21 28.61
CA TYR A 353 2.36 -6.72 29.80
C TYR A 353 3.34 -7.42 30.76
N ILE A 354 4.12 -8.39 30.27
CA ILE A 354 5.10 -9.12 31.10
C ILE A 354 6.17 -8.18 31.67
N LYS A 355 6.72 -7.27 30.85
CA LYS A 355 7.72 -6.28 31.31
C LYS A 355 7.17 -5.45 32.48
N LYS A 356 5.91 -5.02 32.38
CA LYS A 356 5.24 -4.28 33.46
C LYS A 356 5.04 -5.13 34.70
N GLU A 357 4.52 -6.35 34.56
CA GLU A 357 4.28 -7.25 35.70
C GLU A 357 5.56 -7.61 36.45
N CYS A 358 6.66 -7.87 35.72
CA CYS A 358 7.96 -8.12 36.34
C CYS A 358 8.47 -6.91 37.12
N TYR A 359 8.29 -5.70 36.56
CA TYR A 359 8.67 -4.46 37.22
C TYR A 359 7.83 -4.17 38.47
N ASP A 360 6.50 -4.25 38.34
CA ASP A 360 5.56 -3.91 39.43
C ASP A 360 5.68 -4.89 40.63
N LYS A 361 6.09 -6.14 40.36
CA LYS A 361 6.28 -7.19 41.39
C LYS A 361 7.74 -7.38 41.82
N ASP A 362 8.66 -6.55 41.31
CA ASP A 362 10.10 -6.60 41.61
C ASP A 362 10.74 -7.97 41.36
N TYR A 363 10.33 -8.66 40.29
CA TYR A 363 10.92 -9.94 39.89
C TYR A 363 12.29 -9.73 39.22
N ASN A 364 13.29 -10.51 39.63
CA ASN A 364 14.63 -10.43 39.07
C ASN A 364 14.76 -11.26 37.77
N VAL A 365 14.14 -10.75 36.70
CA VAL A 365 14.09 -11.44 35.39
C VAL A 365 14.85 -10.65 34.34
N SER A 366 15.85 -11.28 33.73
CA SER A 366 16.63 -10.70 32.64
C SER A 366 15.79 -10.49 31.38
N ASN A 367 16.27 -9.64 30.46
CA ASN A 367 15.59 -9.44 29.16
C ASN A 367 15.48 -10.74 28.36
N TYR A 368 16.51 -11.60 28.41
CA TYR A 368 16.48 -12.91 27.75
C TYR A 368 15.34 -13.78 28.29
N GLU A 369 15.21 -13.86 29.61
CA GLU A 369 14.15 -14.63 30.27
C GLU A 369 12.75 -14.07 29.99
N GLN A 370 12.59 -12.75 29.95
CA GLN A 370 11.34 -12.13 29.51
C GLN A 370 10.99 -12.51 28.07
N GLU A 371 11.96 -12.53 27.15
CA GLU A 371 11.73 -13.00 25.78
C GLU A 371 11.40 -14.49 25.72
N GLN A 372 11.93 -15.33 26.62
CA GLN A 372 11.49 -16.74 26.72
C GLN A 372 10.03 -16.87 27.16
N MET A 373 9.58 -16.00 28.07
CA MET A 373 8.16 -15.93 28.48
C MET A 373 7.26 -15.49 27.31
N VAL A 374 7.70 -14.50 26.52
CA VAL A 374 7.00 -14.09 25.29
C VAL A 374 6.99 -15.23 24.27
N LEU A 375 8.10 -15.95 24.11
CA LEU A 375 8.18 -17.09 23.20
C LEU A 375 7.23 -18.22 23.62
N HIS A 376 7.11 -18.48 24.92
CA HIS A 376 6.12 -19.41 25.46
C HIS A 376 4.69 -18.99 25.06
N PHE A 377 4.36 -17.70 25.20
CA PHE A 377 3.08 -17.18 24.73
C PHE A 377 2.86 -17.42 23.23
N ILE A 378 3.82 -17.05 22.40
CA ILE A 378 3.75 -17.20 20.93
C ILE A 378 3.52 -18.66 20.53
N LEU A 379 4.26 -19.60 21.13
CA LEU A 379 4.29 -21.00 20.71
C LEU A 379 3.22 -21.89 21.36
N LYS A 380 2.64 -21.49 22.50
CA LYS A 380 1.76 -22.37 23.30
C LYS A 380 0.40 -21.77 23.62
N ILE A 381 0.30 -20.46 23.80
CA ILE A 381 -0.91 -19.81 24.33
C ILE A 381 -1.66 -19.10 23.21
N LYS A 382 -0.98 -18.25 22.43
CA LYS A 382 -1.59 -17.32 21.48
C LYS A 382 -2.53 -18.00 20.48
N GLU A 383 -2.09 -19.09 19.87
CA GLU A 383 -2.87 -19.81 18.84
C GLU A 383 -4.10 -20.52 19.41
N ASN A 384 -4.06 -20.93 20.68
CA ASN A 384 -5.13 -21.69 21.33
C ASN A 384 -6.07 -20.81 22.16
N TYR A 385 -5.81 -19.50 22.24
CA TYR A 385 -6.62 -18.61 23.05
C TYR A 385 -7.97 -18.31 22.39
N THR A 386 -9.05 -18.50 23.14
CA THR A 386 -10.42 -18.34 22.69
C THR A 386 -11.18 -17.37 23.58
N TYR A 387 -12.05 -16.57 22.96
CA TYR A 387 -12.88 -15.57 23.64
C TYR A 387 -13.86 -16.21 24.64
N LYS A 388 -14.23 -17.49 24.43
CA LYS A 388 -15.29 -18.15 25.21
C LYS A 388 -14.84 -18.76 26.53
N SER A 389 -13.56 -19.13 26.66
CA SER A 389 -13.10 -19.83 27.85
C SER A 389 -12.71 -18.88 28.98
N GLN A 390 -12.31 -17.63 28.67
CA GLN A 390 -11.83 -16.60 29.62
C GLN A 390 -11.01 -17.16 30.80
N GLN A 391 -10.20 -18.19 30.55
CA GLN A 391 -9.41 -18.83 31.59
C GLN A 391 -8.18 -18.00 31.90
N ASP A 392 -7.82 -17.97 33.18
CA ASP A 392 -6.57 -17.36 33.62
C ASP A 392 -5.39 -18.16 33.09
N THR A 393 -4.39 -17.43 32.59
CA THR A 393 -3.16 -17.99 32.04
C THR A 393 -2.03 -17.77 33.05
N PHE A 394 -1.25 -18.82 33.29
CA PHE A 394 -0.13 -18.79 34.22
C PHE A 394 1.18 -18.85 33.44
N ILE A 395 2.06 -17.89 33.70
CA ILE A 395 3.40 -17.86 33.13
C ILE A 395 4.41 -18.04 34.25
N ASP A 396 5.24 -19.07 34.17
CA ASP A 396 6.30 -19.30 35.14
C ASP A 396 7.34 -18.17 35.07
N VAL A 397 7.77 -17.68 36.23
CA VAL A 397 8.80 -16.65 36.35
C VAL A 397 10.15 -17.34 36.53
N PRO A 398 11.10 -17.18 35.60
CA PRO A 398 12.43 -17.79 35.74
C PRO A 398 13.15 -17.29 36.99
N ASN A 399 13.96 -18.16 37.62
CA ASN A 399 14.77 -17.89 38.82
C ASN A 399 14.02 -17.44 40.08
N GLU A 400 12.69 -17.43 40.06
CA GLU A 400 11.86 -17.07 41.20
C GLU A 400 11.10 -18.32 41.68
N ASN A 401 11.37 -18.78 42.90
CA ASN A 401 10.94 -20.08 43.45
C ASN A 401 9.43 -20.41 43.25
N GLY A 402 9.10 -21.01 42.11
CA GLY A 402 7.73 -21.38 41.74
C GLY A 402 6.79 -20.18 41.51
N ALA A 403 7.34 -18.97 41.38
CA ALA A 403 6.53 -17.77 41.16
C ALA A 403 5.90 -17.81 39.76
N LYS A 404 4.67 -17.29 39.67
CA LYS A 404 3.92 -17.24 38.41
C LYS A 404 3.27 -15.88 38.24
N ILE A 405 3.32 -15.36 37.01
CA ILE A 405 2.47 -14.25 36.60
C ILE A 405 1.12 -14.84 36.21
N VAL A 406 0.07 -14.39 36.89
CA VAL A 406 -1.32 -14.69 36.54
C VAL A 406 -1.83 -13.61 35.60
N ILE A 407 -2.20 -14.00 34.39
CA ILE A 407 -2.85 -13.13 33.41
C ILE A 407 -4.31 -13.53 33.40
N THR A 408 -5.17 -12.65 33.92
CA THR A 408 -6.60 -12.96 33.97
C THR A 408 -7.16 -13.10 32.56
N GLY A 409 -8.22 -13.90 32.38
CA GLY A 409 -8.92 -13.96 31.08
C GLY A 409 -9.38 -12.57 30.60
N HIS A 410 -9.74 -11.69 31.54
CA HIS A 410 -10.09 -10.29 31.27
C HIS A 410 -8.88 -9.47 30.79
N ASP A 411 -7.70 -9.63 31.39
CA ASP A 411 -6.50 -8.91 30.98
C ASP A 411 -5.98 -9.42 29.63
N MET A 412 -5.99 -10.73 29.41
CA MET A 412 -5.61 -11.32 28.13
C MET A 412 -6.49 -10.80 26.99
N SER A 413 -7.80 -10.72 27.21
CA SER A 413 -8.72 -10.11 26.22
C SER A 413 -8.48 -8.61 26.07
N THR A 414 -8.65 -7.83 27.13
CA THR A 414 -8.73 -6.37 27.03
C THR A 414 -7.40 -5.65 26.84
N LYS A 415 -6.28 -6.22 27.31
CA LYS A 415 -4.96 -5.57 27.24
C LYS A 415 -4.08 -6.11 26.12
N ILE A 416 -4.38 -7.31 25.61
CA ILE A 416 -3.53 -8.00 24.62
C ILE A 416 -4.27 -8.20 23.29
N PHE A 417 -5.45 -8.83 23.29
CA PHE A 417 -6.17 -9.14 22.06
C PHE A 417 -7.03 -7.99 21.50
N ASP A 418 -7.91 -7.42 22.32
CA ASP A 418 -8.88 -6.39 21.90
C ASP A 418 -8.22 -5.17 21.24
N PRO A 419 -7.08 -4.62 21.72
CA PRO A 419 -6.45 -3.47 21.08
C PRO A 419 -6.07 -3.69 19.61
N ILE A 420 -5.82 -4.95 19.22
CA ILE A 420 -5.48 -5.34 17.84
C ILE A 420 -6.73 -5.77 17.07
N VAL A 421 -7.59 -6.58 17.70
CA VAL A 421 -8.81 -7.09 17.09
C VAL A 421 -9.79 -5.96 16.76
N ASP A 422 -9.92 -4.95 17.62
CA ASP A 422 -10.80 -3.80 17.37
C ASP A 422 -10.36 -2.98 16.15
N GLN A 423 -9.06 -2.90 15.87
CA GLN A 423 -8.55 -2.29 14.64
C GLN A 423 -8.97 -3.09 13.41
N ILE A 424 -8.88 -4.42 13.46
CA ILE A 424 -9.32 -5.30 12.37
C ILE A 424 -10.84 -5.17 12.16
N LEU A 425 -11.63 -5.15 13.24
CA LEU A 425 -13.08 -4.96 13.16
C LEU A 425 -13.45 -3.63 12.51
N SER A 426 -12.73 -2.55 12.83
CA SER A 426 -12.92 -1.24 12.21
C SER A 426 -12.65 -1.28 10.70
N LEU A 427 -11.59 -1.96 10.26
CA LEU A 427 -11.30 -2.13 8.83
C LEU A 427 -12.42 -2.91 8.11
N ILE A 428 -12.92 -4.00 8.71
CA ILE A 428 -14.03 -4.79 8.15
C ILE A 428 -15.31 -3.96 8.10
N GLU A 429 -15.59 -3.15 9.12
CA GLU A 429 -16.74 -2.24 9.17
C GLU A 429 -16.67 -1.19 8.06
N ASN A 430 -15.49 -0.61 7.80
CA ASN A 430 -15.29 0.33 6.70
C ASN A 430 -15.55 -0.31 5.33
N GLN A 431 -15.08 -1.54 5.11
CA GLN A 431 -15.37 -2.29 3.88
C GLN A 431 -16.87 -2.58 3.73
N TYR A 432 -17.53 -2.97 4.82
CA TYR A 432 -18.98 -3.17 4.84
C TYR A 432 -19.75 -1.89 4.52
N GLU A 433 -19.37 -0.74 5.10
CA GLU A 433 -19.98 0.55 4.80
C GLU A 433 -19.75 0.99 3.35
N ALA A 434 -18.56 0.75 2.80
CA ALA A 434 -18.26 1.02 1.39
C ALA A 434 -19.16 0.19 0.45
N MET A 435 -19.42 -1.07 0.79
CA MET A 435 -20.37 -1.93 0.07
C MET A 435 -21.79 -1.36 0.11
N GLN A 436 -22.23 -0.84 1.26
CA GLN A 436 -23.55 -0.21 1.39
C GLN A 436 -23.66 1.08 0.57
N LYS A 437 -22.61 1.91 0.56
CA LYS A 437 -22.54 3.11 -0.30
C LYS A 437 -22.57 2.78 -1.79
N ALA A 438 -22.00 1.63 -2.17
CA ALA A 438 -22.07 1.09 -3.53
C ALA A 438 -23.40 0.38 -3.83
N GLU A 439 -24.37 0.41 -2.93
CA GLU A 439 -25.67 -0.27 -3.03
C GLU A 439 -25.54 -1.78 -3.30
N LYS A 440 -24.48 -2.40 -2.77
CA LYS A 440 -24.20 -3.82 -2.91
C LYS A 440 -24.21 -4.52 -1.56
N LYS A 441 -24.93 -5.65 -1.47
CA LYS A 441 -24.93 -6.51 -0.29
C LYS A 441 -23.62 -7.31 -0.20
N LEU A 442 -22.96 -7.29 0.95
CA LEU A 442 -21.90 -8.26 1.29
C LEU A 442 -22.52 -9.60 1.68
N ASP A 443 -22.10 -10.70 1.05
CA ASP A 443 -22.62 -12.05 1.34
C ASP A 443 -21.71 -12.82 2.33
N MET A 444 -20.40 -12.60 2.26
CA MET A 444 -19.42 -13.43 2.98
C MET A 444 -18.18 -12.66 3.43
N ILE A 445 -17.58 -13.09 4.55
CA ILE A 445 -16.25 -12.70 5.02
C ILE A 445 -15.42 -13.97 5.15
N ILE A 446 -14.26 -14.02 4.50
CA ILE A 446 -13.29 -15.11 4.61
C ILE A 446 -12.04 -14.58 5.32
N LEU A 447 -11.69 -15.24 6.41
CA LEU A 447 -10.44 -15.02 7.14
C LEU A 447 -9.33 -15.90 6.58
N THR A 448 -8.19 -15.28 6.32
CA THR A 448 -6.98 -15.94 5.87
C THR A 448 -5.76 -15.38 6.62
N GLY A 449 -4.59 -15.98 6.45
CA GLY A 449 -3.37 -15.56 7.14
C GLY A 449 -3.22 -16.14 8.53
N GLY A 450 -2.03 -15.97 9.12
CA GLY A 450 -1.66 -16.61 10.40
C GLY A 450 -2.47 -16.16 11.61
N LEU A 451 -3.05 -14.94 11.58
CA LEU A 451 -4.01 -14.48 12.59
C LEU A 451 -5.46 -14.86 12.23
N GLY A 452 -5.75 -15.14 10.97
CA GLY A 452 -7.09 -15.55 10.49
C GLY A 452 -7.61 -16.86 11.11
N GLN A 453 -6.73 -17.69 11.67
CA GLN A 453 -7.08 -18.89 12.44
C GLN A 453 -7.51 -18.62 13.88
N SER A 454 -7.29 -17.42 14.39
CA SER A 454 -7.59 -17.11 15.79
C SER A 454 -9.08 -17.26 16.03
N GLU A 455 -9.46 -18.22 16.86
CA GLU A 455 -10.86 -18.41 17.25
C GLU A 455 -11.41 -17.14 17.94
N TYR A 456 -10.56 -16.43 18.68
CA TYR A 456 -10.87 -15.14 19.26
C TYR A 456 -11.30 -14.10 18.20
N LEU A 457 -10.50 -13.92 17.15
CA LEU A 457 -10.82 -12.99 16.05
C LEU A 457 -12.10 -13.42 15.31
N LEU A 458 -12.21 -14.72 15.01
CA LEU A 458 -13.39 -15.26 14.33
C LEU A 458 -14.67 -14.99 15.13
N ASN A 459 -14.68 -15.28 16.43
CA ASN A 459 -15.84 -15.05 17.29
C ASN A 459 -16.20 -13.57 17.39
N LYS A 460 -15.22 -12.68 17.55
CA LYS A 460 -15.45 -11.22 17.59
C LYS A 460 -16.08 -10.69 16.30
N ILE A 461 -15.66 -11.20 15.14
CA ILE A 461 -16.28 -10.84 13.85
C ILE A 461 -17.69 -11.40 13.75
N GLN A 462 -17.91 -12.66 14.14
CA GLN A 462 -19.24 -13.27 14.14
C GLN A 462 -20.23 -12.49 15.02
N ASP A 463 -19.81 -12.08 16.22
CA ASP A 463 -20.62 -11.28 17.13
C ASP A 463 -20.92 -9.89 16.54
N LYS A 464 -19.91 -9.21 15.99
CA LYS A 464 -20.06 -7.86 15.38
C LYS A 464 -21.00 -7.85 14.17
N PHE A 465 -21.04 -8.94 13.39
CA PHE A 465 -21.86 -9.06 12.18
C PHE A 465 -23.08 -9.96 12.36
N TYR A 466 -23.40 -10.34 13.60
CA TYR A 466 -24.60 -11.11 13.92
C TYR A 466 -25.86 -10.38 13.45
N GLY A 467 -26.79 -11.12 12.85
CA GLY A 467 -28.04 -10.57 12.30
C GLY A 467 -27.92 -9.82 10.97
N LYS A 468 -26.71 -9.56 10.44
CA LYS A 468 -26.51 -8.88 9.14
C LYS A 468 -26.63 -9.82 7.92
N ASN A 469 -26.94 -11.11 8.14
CA ASN A 469 -27.04 -12.15 7.10
C ASN A 469 -25.77 -12.20 6.20
N ILE A 470 -24.61 -12.26 6.87
CA ILE A 470 -23.27 -12.40 6.29
C ILE A 470 -22.66 -13.69 6.86
N HIS A 471 -22.11 -14.52 5.98
CA HIS A 471 -21.42 -15.74 6.39
C HIS A 471 -19.96 -15.43 6.72
N VAL A 472 -19.51 -15.74 7.94
CA VAL A 472 -18.12 -15.54 8.37
C VAL A 472 -17.41 -16.89 8.47
N HIS A 473 -16.36 -17.08 7.67
CA HIS A 473 -15.62 -18.33 7.58
C HIS A 473 -14.13 -18.13 7.85
N ALA A 474 -13.53 -19.06 8.59
CA ALA A 474 -12.08 -19.24 8.68
C ALA A 474 -11.75 -20.65 8.11
N PRO A 475 -11.47 -20.78 6.81
CA PRO A 475 -11.33 -22.09 6.17
C PRO A 475 -10.09 -22.85 6.64
N VAL A 476 -10.12 -24.20 6.59
CA VAL A 476 -9.09 -25.13 7.11
C VAL A 476 -7.68 -24.97 6.48
N GLN A 477 -7.52 -24.11 5.47
CA GLN A 477 -6.27 -23.86 4.75
C GLN A 477 -5.88 -22.38 4.71
N TYR A 478 -6.28 -21.61 5.73
CA TYR A 478 -5.97 -20.18 5.89
C TYR A 478 -4.47 -19.84 5.81
N ASP A 479 -3.58 -20.75 6.17
CA ASP A 479 -2.14 -20.49 6.21
C ASP A 479 -1.44 -20.72 4.87
N GLN A 480 -2.03 -21.46 3.93
CA GLN A 480 -1.44 -21.75 2.62
C GLN A 480 -2.17 -21.10 1.45
N SER A 481 -3.35 -20.52 1.69
CA SER A 481 -4.21 -19.88 0.70
C SER A 481 -3.48 -18.82 -0.14
N VAL A 482 -2.74 -17.93 0.51
CA VAL A 482 -2.01 -16.83 -0.14
C VAL A 482 -0.93 -17.36 -1.07
N VAL A 483 -0.04 -18.23 -0.59
CA VAL A 483 1.08 -18.74 -1.40
C VAL A 483 0.62 -19.67 -2.53
N ARG A 484 -0.41 -20.50 -2.30
CA ARG A 484 -0.97 -21.37 -3.34
C ARG A 484 -1.75 -20.57 -4.37
N GLY A 485 -2.54 -19.60 -3.91
CA GLY A 485 -3.26 -18.68 -4.78
C GLY A 485 -2.35 -17.84 -5.66
N ALA A 486 -1.15 -17.48 -5.18
CA ALA A 486 -0.14 -16.79 -5.96
C ALA A 486 0.36 -17.64 -7.14
N VAL A 487 0.54 -18.95 -6.93
CA VAL A 487 0.89 -19.89 -8.02
C VAL A 487 -0.25 -20.00 -9.03
N GLU A 488 -1.49 -20.10 -8.58
CA GLU A 488 -2.67 -20.17 -9.46
C GLU A 488 -2.85 -18.88 -10.29
N LEU A 489 -2.64 -17.69 -9.68
CA LEU A 489 -2.65 -16.42 -10.40
C LEU A 489 -1.52 -16.31 -11.42
N ALA A 490 -0.34 -16.85 -11.12
CA ALA A 490 0.79 -16.81 -12.03
C ALA A 490 0.68 -17.79 -13.21
N LYS A 491 -0.20 -18.79 -13.11
CA LYS A 491 -0.61 -19.63 -14.25
C LYS A 491 -1.49 -18.86 -15.22
N ASP A 492 -2.43 -18.08 -14.69
CA ASP A 492 -3.40 -17.33 -15.49
C ASP A 492 -3.79 -16.02 -14.78
N THR A 493 -3.24 -14.90 -15.22
CA THR A 493 -3.54 -13.60 -14.62
C THR A 493 -4.93 -13.06 -15.03
N SER A 494 -5.64 -13.73 -15.96
CA SER A 494 -6.95 -13.30 -16.47
C SER A 494 -8.10 -13.48 -15.48
N TYR A 495 -7.90 -14.22 -14.38
CA TYR A 495 -8.93 -14.38 -13.35
C TYR A 495 -9.40 -13.04 -12.77
N ILE A 496 -8.48 -12.08 -12.64
CA ILE A 496 -8.77 -10.75 -12.12
C ILE A 496 -9.06 -9.85 -13.32
N THR A 497 -10.33 -9.54 -13.49
CA THR A 497 -10.78 -8.85 -14.70
C THR A 497 -10.81 -7.34 -14.55
N LYS A 498 -10.90 -6.84 -13.30
CA LYS A 498 -11.13 -5.43 -12.99
C LYS A 498 -10.58 -5.07 -11.62
N ARG A 499 -9.87 -3.94 -11.54
CA ARG A 499 -9.31 -3.35 -10.30
C ARG A 499 -9.72 -1.90 -10.14
N ILE A 500 -9.69 -1.39 -8.91
CA ILE A 500 -9.84 0.03 -8.58
C ILE A 500 -8.47 0.68 -8.58
N VAL A 501 -8.30 1.71 -9.39
CA VAL A 501 -7.08 2.52 -9.39
C VAL A 501 -7.09 3.45 -8.19
N ARG A 502 -6.10 3.30 -7.30
CA ARG A 502 -6.07 3.95 -5.98
C ARG A 502 -5.51 5.38 -5.99
N LYS A 503 -4.79 5.76 -7.05
CA LYS A 503 -4.19 7.08 -7.23
C LYS A 503 -4.60 7.69 -8.56
N SER A 504 -4.64 9.02 -8.61
CA SER A 504 -4.69 9.76 -9.87
C SER A 504 -3.29 9.79 -10.47
N TYR A 505 -3.15 9.68 -11.79
CA TYR A 505 -1.87 9.68 -12.49
C TYR A 505 -1.85 10.73 -13.60
N GLY A 506 -0.73 11.42 -13.75
CA GLY A 506 -0.51 12.42 -14.79
C GLY A 506 0.95 12.53 -15.23
N ILE A 507 1.18 13.11 -16.39
CA ILE A 507 2.53 13.32 -16.94
C ILE A 507 2.88 14.80 -16.89
N GLN A 508 4.12 15.10 -16.47
CA GLN A 508 4.68 16.43 -16.64
C GLN A 508 4.96 16.69 -18.12
N VAL A 509 4.34 17.73 -18.67
CA VAL A 509 4.51 18.12 -20.08
C VAL A 509 4.98 19.56 -20.21
N MET A 510 5.61 19.86 -21.34
CA MET A 510 5.86 21.22 -21.79
C MET A 510 4.80 21.58 -22.82
N THR A 511 4.07 22.68 -22.61
CA THR A 511 3.05 23.15 -23.56
C THR A 511 3.36 24.56 -24.04
N PRO A 512 3.11 24.93 -25.30
CA PRO A 512 3.24 26.30 -25.76
C PRO A 512 2.32 27.26 -24.98
N LEU A 513 2.78 28.47 -24.65
CA LEU A 513 2.00 29.49 -23.94
C LEU A 513 0.88 30.11 -24.78
N VAL A 514 0.67 29.68 -26.03
CA VAL A 514 -0.28 30.28 -26.98
C VAL A 514 -1.76 30.09 -26.55
N ASP A 515 -2.02 29.21 -25.58
CA ASP A 515 -3.33 29.12 -24.89
C ASP A 515 -3.61 30.31 -23.94
N ALA A 516 -2.60 31.13 -23.64
CA ALA A 516 -2.75 32.41 -22.96
C ALA A 516 -2.63 33.53 -24.01
N PHE A 517 -3.76 34.12 -24.37
CA PHE A 517 -3.88 35.17 -25.38
C PHE A 517 -2.75 36.20 -25.34
N ASP A 518 -1.91 36.19 -26.36
CA ASP A 518 -1.47 37.38 -27.09
C ASP A 518 -0.88 36.98 -28.45
N TYR A 519 -1.24 37.74 -29.47
CA TYR A 519 -0.87 37.53 -30.86
C TYR A 519 0.66 37.44 -31.01
N MET A 520 1.15 36.25 -31.33
CA MET A 520 2.58 36.00 -31.59
C MET A 520 3.04 36.75 -32.84
N ASP A 521 4.07 37.59 -32.69
CA ASP A 521 4.96 38.00 -33.79
C ASP A 521 5.59 36.72 -34.40
N PRO A 522 5.48 36.48 -35.72
CA PRO A 522 6.07 35.31 -36.39
C PRO A 522 7.59 35.17 -36.21
N SER A 523 8.28 36.24 -35.80
CA SER A 523 9.71 36.26 -35.54
C SER A 523 10.11 35.97 -34.09
N SER A 524 9.15 35.91 -33.16
CA SER A 524 9.41 35.68 -31.73
C SER A 524 9.62 34.19 -31.39
N GLU A 525 10.55 33.92 -30.46
CA GLU A 525 10.77 32.57 -29.93
C GLU A 525 9.53 32.07 -29.16
N LEU A 526 9.11 30.82 -29.44
CA LEU A 526 7.99 30.18 -28.74
C LEU A 526 8.30 30.06 -27.25
N ARG A 527 7.42 30.62 -26.42
CA ARG A 527 7.47 30.43 -24.97
C ARG A 527 6.63 29.21 -24.59
N PHE A 528 7.15 28.39 -23.66
CA PHE A 528 6.48 27.18 -23.19
C PHE A 528 6.20 27.29 -21.68
N ALA A 529 5.00 26.87 -21.26
CA ALA A 529 4.73 26.56 -19.87
C ALA A 529 5.51 25.29 -19.50
N LYS A 530 6.58 25.50 -18.74
CA LYS A 530 7.34 24.43 -18.10
C LYS A 530 6.48 23.95 -16.92
N TYR A 531 6.32 22.64 -16.76
CA TYR A 531 5.59 22.02 -15.63
C TYR A 531 4.05 22.03 -15.69
N LYS A 532 3.42 22.00 -16.87
CA LYS A 532 1.98 21.68 -16.94
C LYS A 532 1.79 20.20 -16.60
N LEU A 533 0.76 19.88 -15.83
CA LEU A 533 0.37 18.49 -15.58
C LEU A 533 -0.73 18.09 -16.57
N ASP A 534 -0.49 17.02 -17.33
CA ASP A 534 -1.55 16.37 -18.08
C ASP A 534 -2.04 15.15 -17.31
N ILE A 535 -3.26 15.23 -16.77
CA ILE A 535 -3.86 14.15 -15.99
C ILE A 535 -4.37 13.07 -16.95
N LEU A 536 -3.90 11.85 -16.74
CA LEU A 536 -4.24 10.68 -17.54
C LEU A 536 -5.40 9.89 -16.95
N PHE A 537 -5.43 9.77 -15.62
CA PHE A 537 -6.46 9.01 -14.91
C PHE A 537 -6.71 9.57 -13.52
N ARG A 538 -7.93 9.39 -13.01
CA ARG A 538 -8.32 9.80 -11.66
C ARG A 538 -8.49 8.58 -10.75
N ALA A 539 -8.13 8.74 -9.48
CA ALA A 539 -8.31 7.73 -8.45
C ALA A 539 -9.78 7.27 -8.33
N ASN A 540 -10.00 6.13 -7.68
CA ASN A 540 -11.29 5.52 -7.36
C ASN A 540 -12.15 5.16 -8.58
N HIS A 541 -11.55 5.09 -9.76
CA HIS A 541 -12.17 4.57 -10.97
C HIS A 541 -11.62 3.18 -11.28
N PHE A 542 -12.44 2.41 -11.99
CA PHE A 542 -12.05 1.06 -12.38
C PHE A 542 -11.30 1.03 -13.69
N MET A 543 -10.38 0.08 -13.83
CA MET A 543 -9.73 -0.25 -15.09
C MET A 543 -9.64 -1.78 -15.23
N LYS A 544 -9.92 -2.30 -16.42
CA LYS A 544 -9.68 -3.73 -16.69
C LYS A 544 -8.19 -4.02 -16.81
N SER A 545 -7.79 -5.26 -16.52
CA SER A 545 -6.37 -5.65 -16.48
C SER A 545 -5.61 -5.45 -17.80
N HIS A 546 -6.31 -5.47 -18.94
CA HIS A 546 -5.73 -5.26 -20.28
C HIS A 546 -5.98 -3.85 -20.84
N GLU A 547 -6.75 -3.01 -20.14
CA GLU A 547 -7.04 -1.65 -20.59
C GLU A 547 -5.84 -0.74 -20.31
N TYR A 548 -5.62 0.22 -21.21
CA TYR A 548 -4.59 1.23 -21.08
C TYR A 548 -5.10 2.59 -21.54
N ILE A 549 -4.49 3.64 -21.01
CA ILE A 549 -4.66 5.00 -21.49
C ILE A 549 -3.53 5.28 -22.47
N GLU A 550 -3.87 5.61 -23.71
CA GLU A 550 -2.90 6.04 -24.72
C GLU A 550 -2.96 7.55 -24.91
N LYS A 551 -1.81 8.21 -24.82
CA LYS A 551 -1.65 9.61 -25.25
C LYS A 551 -0.42 9.77 -26.14
N LYS A 552 -0.55 10.65 -27.13
CA LYS A 552 0.51 11.02 -28.06
C LYS A 552 1.09 12.39 -27.67
N TYR A 553 2.37 12.42 -27.38
CA TYR A 553 3.16 13.61 -27.12
C TYR A 553 4.15 13.85 -28.26
N TYR A 554 4.81 15.01 -28.26
CA TYR A 554 5.84 15.35 -29.22
C TYR A 554 7.07 15.91 -28.51
N VAL A 555 8.24 15.50 -28.98
CA VAL A 555 9.54 16.02 -28.51
C VAL A 555 10.35 16.51 -29.70
N THR A 556 11.37 17.33 -29.45
CA THR A 556 12.20 17.93 -30.50
C THR A 556 13.46 17.11 -30.77
N TYR A 557 13.68 16.71 -32.02
CA TYR A 557 14.93 16.09 -32.45
C TYR A 557 16.09 17.11 -32.45
N PRO A 558 17.34 16.73 -32.11
CA PRO A 558 17.80 15.44 -31.61
C PRO A 558 17.86 15.38 -30.08
N HIS A 559 17.12 16.23 -29.37
CA HIS A 559 17.29 16.37 -27.93
C HIS A 559 16.76 15.16 -27.16
N ASN A 560 17.58 14.64 -26.26
CA ASN A 560 17.14 13.67 -25.27
C ASN A 560 15.98 14.26 -24.46
N THR A 561 15.04 13.40 -24.08
CA THR A 561 13.84 13.79 -23.35
C THR A 561 13.72 13.00 -22.07
N CYS A 562 12.83 13.43 -21.18
CA CYS A 562 12.45 12.65 -20.02
C CYS A 562 10.93 12.64 -19.87
N ILE A 563 10.40 11.49 -19.48
CA ILE A 563 9.00 11.34 -19.08
C ILE A 563 8.97 11.25 -17.57
N THR A 564 8.24 12.18 -16.95
CA THR A 564 7.97 12.16 -15.52
C THR A 564 6.49 11.83 -15.30
N LEU A 565 6.21 10.64 -14.77
CA LEU A 565 4.88 10.27 -14.28
C LEU A 565 4.76 10.75 -12.83
N LEU A 566 3.66 11.43 -12.54
CA LEU A 566 3.29 11.96 -11.24
C LEU A 566 2.01 11.29 -10.77
N SER A 567 1.84 11.13 -9.46
CA SER A 567 0.66 10.51 -8.87
C SER A 567 0.17 11.26 -7.64
N THR A 568 -1.10 11.15 -7.29
CA THR A 568 -1.63 11.69 -6.02
C THR A 568 -2.77 10.84 -5.49
N GLY A 569 -2.94 10.82 -4.17
CA GLY A 569 -4.10 10.23 -3.50
C GLY A 569 -5.34 11.14 -3.52
N ASP A 570 -5.18 12.43 -3.85
CA ASP A 570 -6.31 13.36 -3.99
C ASP A 570 -7.16 13.00 -5.22
N ALA A 571 -8.38 12.53 -4.98
CA ALA A 571 -9.31 12.21 -6.05
C ALA A 571 -9.96 13.46 -6.67
N ASP A 572 -10.21 14.50 -5.87
CA ASP A 572 -11.14 15.60 -6.21
C ASP A 572 -10.50 16.98 -6.43
N THR A 573 -9.17 17.07 -6.51
CA THR A 573 -8.52 18.38 -6.64
C THR A 573 -8.10 18.69 -8.08
N ARG A 574 -8.37 19.94 -8.48
CA ARG A 574 -7.89 20.51 -9.75
C ARG A 574 -6.40 20.81 -9.62
N ILE A 575 -5.58 19.86 -10.04
CA ILE A 575 -4.12 19.99 -10.09
C ILE A 575 -3.73 20.25 -11.54
N ASP A 576 -3.31 21.47 -11.84
CA ASP A 576 -2.94 21.89 -13.20
C ASP A 576 -1.40 22.00 -13.39
N SER A 577 -0.64 21.99 -12.28
CA SER A 577 0.82 22.14 -12.26
C SER A 577 1.51 20.87 -11.76
N ALA A 578 2.57 20.47 -12.46
CA ALA A 578 3.45 19.37 -12.07
C ALA A 578 4.38 19.71 -10.89
N LEU A 579 4.36 20.96 -10.41
CA LEU A 579 5.06 21.40 -9.20
C LEU A 579 4.17 21.39 -7.96
N ASP A 580 2.93 20.92 -8.08
CA ASP A 580 2.01 20.86 -6.94
C ASP A 580 2.59 19.96 -5.84
N PRO A 581 2.70 20.43 -4.58
CA PRO A 581 3.34 19.68 -3.50
C PRO A 581 2.61 18.39 -3.13
N ARG A 582 1.36 18.21 -3.59
CA ARG A 582 0.55 17.00 -3.37
C ARG A 582 0.85 15.88 -4.36
N LEU A 583 1.71 16.14 -5.36
CA LEU A 583 2.11 15.15 -6.35
C LEU A 583 3.36 14.40 -5.89
N ASP A 584 3.28 13.07 -5.93
CA ASP A 584 4.40 12.17 -5.78
C ASP A 584 5.00 11.87 -7.15
N GLN A 585 6.33 11.95 -7.29
CA GLN A 585 7.01 11.66 -8.55
C GLN A 585 7.14 10.15 -8.83
N ALA A 586 6.03 9.53 -9.21
CA ALA A 586 5.89 8.11 -9.49
C ALA A 586 6.99 7.53 -10.40
N LEU A 587 7.38 8.20 -11.48
CA LEU A 587 8.52 7.75 -12.29
C LEU A 587 9.18 8.93 -12.94
N LYS A 588 10.49 8.85 -13.13
CA LYS A 588 11.21 9.68 -14.09
C LYS A 588 12.11 8.80 -14.92
N ARG A 589 11.93 8.82 -16.24
CA ARG A 589 12.73 8.05 -17.17
C ARG A 589 13.32 8.95 -18.24
N ASN A 590 14.64 8.90 -18.38
CA ASN A 590 15.34 9.58 -19.46
C ASN A 590 15.30 8.69 -20.71
N PHE A 591 15.16 9.32 -21.85
CA PHE A 591 15.14 8.70 -23.16
C PHE A 591 16.18 9.39 -24.03
N ASP A 592 17.17 8.61 -24.45
CA ASP A 592 18.17 9.05 -25.41
C ASP A 592 17.57 8.99 -26.80
N MET A 593 17.61 10.12 -27.51
CA MET A 593 17.05 10.19 -28.85
C MET A 593 17.91 9.36 -29.81
N PRO A 594 17.36 8.32 -30.48
CA PRO A 594 18.14 7.56 -31.44
C PRO A 594 18.49 8.46 -32.64
N ASN A 595 19.53 8.08 -33.36
CA ASN A 595 19.89 8.76 -34.60
C ASN A 595 18.83 8.44 -35.67
N LEU A 596 18.08 9.45 -36.10
CA LEU A 596 17.02 9.35 -37.11
C LEU A 596 17.44 10.15 -38.35
N PRO A 597 18.10 9.53 -39.35
CA PRO A 597 18.71 10.24 -40.48
C PRO A 597 17.71 11.02 -41.36
N SER A 598 16.42 10.66 -41.31
CA SER A 598 15.35 11.35 -42.03
C SER A 598 15.02 12.74 -41.45
N LEU A 599 15.36 12.98 -40.19
CA LEU A 599 14.96 14.19 -39.43
C LEU A 599 16.07 15.24 -39.33
N GLN A 600 15.68 16.49 -39.12
CA GLN A 600 16.55 17.63 -38.83
C GLN A 600 16.35 18.13 -37.40
N ALA A 601 17.36 18.85 -36.89
CA ALA A 601 17.23 19.53 -35.61
C ALA A 601 16.00 20.47 -35.61
N GLY A 602 15.11 20.31 -34.62
CA GLY A 602 13.85 21.04 -34.51
C GLY A 602 12.62 20.32 -35.07
N ASP A 603 12.77 19.19 -35.75
CA ASP A 603 11.65 18.35 -36.15
C ASP A 603 10.98 17.70 -34.93
N ALA A 604 9.66 17.52 -35.01
CA ALA A 604 8.88 16.91 -33.95
C ALA A 604 8.83 15.39 -34.11
N VAL A 605 9.28 14.70 -33.06
CA VAL A 605 9.20 13.25 -32.93
C VAL A 605 8.02 12.91 -32.02
N PRO A 606 7.00 12.20 -32.50
CA PRO A 606 5.92 11.74 -31.66
C PRO A 606 6.40 10.62 -30.73
N ILE A 607 5.95 10.71 -29.49
CA ILE A 607 6.11 9.67 -28.49
C ILE A 607 4.72 9.24 -28.06
N ILE A 608 4.44 7.94 -28.16
CA ILE A 608 3.20 7.37 -27.66
C ILE A 608 3.45 6.83 -26.26
N VAL A 609 2.60 7.22 -25.33
CA VAL A 609 2.65 6.77 -23.95
C VAL A 609 1.39 5.98 -23.65
N ARG A 610 1.57 4.73 -23.24
CA ARG A 610 0.50 3.84 -22.77
C ARG A 610 0.66 3.58 -21.29
N LEU A 611 -0.41 3.82 -20.53
CA LEU A 611 -0.44 3.61 -19.08
C LEU A 611 -1.46 2.54 -18.72
N TYR A 612 -1.00 1.43 -18.14
CA TYR A 612 -1.82 0.32 -17.65
C TYR A 612 -1.91 0.42 -16.12
N LEU A 613 -3.13 0.52 -15.58
CA LEU A 613 -3.41 0.69 -14.16
C LEU A 613 -4.27 -0.43 -13.57
N GLY A 614 -4.79 -1.32 -14.42
CA GLY A 614 -5.62 -2.45 -14.01
C GLY A 614 -4.84 -3.65 -13.47
N GLN A 615 -3.52 -3.54 -13.28
CA GLN A 615 -2.61 -4.61 -12.81
C GLN A 615 -2.10 -4.32 -11.39
N THR A 616 -1.45 -5.29 -10.75
CA THR A 616 -0.86 -5.10 -9.40
C THR A 616 0.20 -4.02 -9.38
N GLU A 617 0.99 -3.94 -10.45
CA GLU A 617 1.99 -2.91 -10.70
C GLU A 617 1.48 -1.98 -11.79
N VAL A 618 1.87 -0.70 -11.69
CA VAL A 618 1.64 0.25 -12.76
C VAL A 618 2.60 -0.06 -13.90
N LYS A 619 2.12 -0.08 -15.14
CA LYS A 619 2.99 -0.27 -16.31
C LYS A 619 2.88 0.94 -17.23
N LEU A 620 4.03 1.50 -17.60
CA LEU A 620 4.16 2.60 -18.54
C LEU A 620 4.96 2.11 -19.75
N GLN A 621 4.29 1.99 -20.88
CA GLN A 621 4.94 1.66 -22.15
C GLN A 621 5.16 2.96 -22.93
N ILE A 622 6.40 3.18 -23.39
CA ILE A 622 6.80 4.35 -24.16
C ILE A 622 7.26 3.85 -25.53
N ILE A 623 6.58 4.30 -26.58
CA ILE A 623 6.83 3.87 -27.94
C ILE A 623 7.35 5.06 -28.73
N LEU A 624 8.56 4.93 -29.26
CA LEU A 624 9.09 5.85 -30.26
C LEU A 624 8.66 5.34 -31.64
N ASP A 625 8.10 6.21 -32.48
CA ASP A 625 7.73 5.83 -33.84
C ASP A 625 8.88 6.15 -34.81
N GLU A 626 9.79 5.19 -35.01
CA GLU A 626 10.96 5.34 -35.89
C GLU A 626 10.61 5.29 -37.39
N LYS A 627 9.39 4.90 -37.76
CA LYS A 627 8.96 4.76 -39.16
C LYS A 627 8.50 6.06 -39.81
N ILE A 628 8.71 7.18 -39.15
CA ILE A 628 8.33 8.48 -39.68
C ILE A 628 9.20 8.81 -40.89
N THR A 629 8.57 8.70 -42.06
CA THR A 629 9.13 9.12 -43.34
C THR A 629 8.93 10.62 -43.57
N ASP A 630 7.97 11.22 -42.89
CA ASP A 630 7.53 12.60 -43.13
C ASP A 630 8.15 13.54 -42.10
N ARG A 631 8.90 14.56 -42.57
CA ARG A 631 9.35 15.64 -41.68
C ARG A 631 8.16 16.46 -41.21
N ILE A 632 7.98 16.52 -39.89
CA ILE A 632 6.95 17.37 -39.26
C ILE A 632 7.66 18.45 -38.42
N PRO A 633 7.77 19.69 -38.90
CA PRO A 633 8.32 20.78 -38.09
C PRO A 633 7.46 21.03 -36.86
N LEU A 634 8.04 21.19 -35.66
CA LEU A 634 7.26 21.42 -34.43
C LEU A 634 6.24 22.56 -34.55
N ARG A 635 6.59 23.62 -35.29
CA ARG A 635 5.73 24.79 -35.54
C ARG A 635 4.42 24.44 -36.27
N SER A 636 4.39 23.40 -37.11
CA SER A 636 3.17 23.01 -37.83
C SER A 636 2.18 22.29 -36.92
N ILE A 637 2.66 21.50 -35.95
CA ILE A 637 1.83 20.80 -34.95
C ILE A 637 1.15 21.79 -34.00
N ILE A 638 1.91 22.77 -33.52
CA ILE A 638 1.42 23.78 -32.56
C ILE A 638 0.31 24.63 -33.17
N LYS A 639 0.42 25.00 -34.46
CA LYS A 639 -0.64 25.73 -35.19
C LYS A 639 -1.95 24.94 -35.30
N THR A 640 -1.87 23.62 -35.33
CA THR A 640 -3.04 22.73 -35.44
C THR A 640 -3.71 22.51 -34.08
N LEU A 641 -2.92 22.42 -33.00
CA LEU A 641 -3.45 22.28 -31.63
C LEU A 641 -4.20 23.55 -31.16
N GLY A 642 -3.73 24.75 -31.53
CA GLY A 642 -4.42 26.01 -31.24
C GLY A 642 -5.71 26.26 -32.05
N LYS A 643 -6.10 25.32 -32.93
CA LYS A 643 -7.33 25.37 -33.75
C LYS A 643 -8.34 24.27 -33.38
N GLN A 644 -8.25 23.68 -32.19
CA GLN A 644 -9.28 22.73 -31.74
C GLN A 644 -10.64 23.45 -31.56
N GLU A 645 -11.51 23.34 -32.57
CA GLU A 645 -12.96 23.49 -32.41
C GLU A 645 -13.50 22.40 -31.48
N PRO A 646 -14.56 22.66 -30.70
CA PRO A 646 -15.11 21.69 -29.76
C PRO A 646 -15.63 20.46 -30.51
N SER A 647 -14.97 19.32 -30.32
CA SER A 647 -15.45 18.03 -30.82
C SER A 647 -16.71 17.62 -30.06
N GLN A 648 -17.83 17.59 -30.78
CA GLN A 648 -19.06 16.92 -30.36
C GLN A 648 -18.78 15.43 -30.14
N HIS A 649 -18.97 14.96 -28.92
CA HIS A 649 -19.14 13.54 -28.64
C HIS A 649 -20.43 13.06 -29.30
N GLN A 650 -20.34 12.20 -30.32
CA GLN A 650 -21.46 11.37 -30.74
C GLN A 650 -21.62 10.22 -29.74
N GLU A 651 -22.55 10.38 -28.80
CA GLU A 651 -23.23 9.25 -28.19
C GLU A 651 -24.16 8.64 -29.25
N GLN A 652 -23.89 7.41 -29.69
CA GLN A 652 -24.90 6.61 -30.38
C GLN A 652 -25.90 6.09 -29.34
N SER A 653 -27.01 6.81 -29.17
CA SER A 653 -28.24 6.28 -28.57
C SER A 653 -29.35 6.28 -29.62
N SER A 654 -30.04 5.15 -29.74
CA SER A 654 -31.21 4.95 -30.61
C SER A 654 -32.36 5.90 -30.20
N PRO A 655 -33.14 6.46 -31.13
CA PRO A 655 -34.11 7.51 -30.80
C PRO A 655 -35.39 6.96 -30.15
N PRO A 656 -35.91 7.58 -29.08
CA PRO A 656 -37.28 7.36 -28.65
C PRO A 656 -38.26 8.22 -29.47
N THR A 657 -39.45 7.68 -29.63
CA THR A 657 -40.55 8.13 -30.48
C THR A 657 -41.07 9.52 -30.11
N GLN A 658 -41.32 10.35 -31.13
CA GLN A 658 -41.86 11.70 -31.01
C GLN A 658 -43.27 11.74 -30.40
N GLN A 659 -43.47 12.57 -29.36
CA GLN A 659 -44.77 13.19 -29.08
C GLN A 659 -44.59 14.70 -28.99
N LYS A 660 -45.43 15.42 -29.74
CA LYS A 660 -45.48 16.89 -29.86
C LYS A 660 -45.90 17.57 -28.54
N PRO A 661 -45.38 18.77 -28.25
CA PRO A 661 -45.79 19.57 -27.09
C PRO A 661 -47.01 20.46 -27.41
N PRO A 662 -47.80 20.88 -26.40
CA PRO A 662 -48.66 22.05 -26.51
C PRO A 662 -47.96 23.33 -26.01
N ASP A 663 -48.29 24.41 -26.70
CA ASP A 663 -47.75 25.77 -26.62
C ASP A 663 -48.54 26.66 -25.59
N PRO A 664 -48.18 27.95 -25.33
CA PRO A 664 -47.82 28.43 -23.99
C PRO A 664 -48.68 29.60 -23.45
N LYS A 665 -48.46 29.96 -22.16
CA LYS A 665 -48.36 31.34 -21.57
C LYS A 665 -48.78 31.38 -20.07
N PRO A 666 -48.46 32.44 -19.27
CA PRO A 666 -47.47 33.51 -19.46
C PRO A 666 -46.49 33.70 -18.29
N SER A 667 -45.41 34.41 -18.64
CA SER A 667 -44.35 35.00 -17.82
C SER A 667 -44.81 36.01 -16.76
N VAL A 668 -44.16 35.98 -15.60
CA VAL A 668 -43.94 37.18 -14.76
C VAL A 668 -42.45 37.34 -14.50
N SER A 669 -41.92 38.46 -14.95
CA SER A 669 -40.55 38.94 -14.76
C SER A 669 -40.32 39.43 -13.32
N LEU A 670 -39.10 39.30 -12.82
CA LEU A 670 -38.50 40.36 -12.00
C LEU A 670 -36.98 40.39 -12.17
N SER A 671 -36.57 41.54 -12.68
CA SER A 671 -35.25 42.01 -13.04
C SER A 671 -34.34 42.30 -11.83
N SER A 672 -33.04 42.08 -12.05
CA SER A 672 -31.92 42.94 -11.63
C SER A 672 -31.76 43.29 -10.14
N LYS A 673 -30.61 42.94 -9.56
CA LYS A 673 -29.57 43.91 -9.14
C LYS A 673 -28.40 43.20 -8.47
N LEU A 674 -27.25 43.31 -9.11
CA LEU A 674 -25.92 43.18 -8.51
C LEU A 674 -25.79 44.19 -7.34
N ILE A 675 -25.26 43.75 -6.21
CA ILE A 675 -24.81 44.62 -5.12
C ILE A 675 -23.27 44.65 -5.12
N PRO A 676 -22.63 45.84 -5.14
CA PRO A 676 -21.18 45.99 -5.21
C PRO A 676 -20.41 45.69 -3.91
N GLN A 677 -19.16 45.27 -4.11
CA GLN A 677 -18.17 44.77 -3.15
C GLN A 677 -17.55 45.85 -2.22
N LYS A 678 -18.34 46.75 -1.61
CA LYS A 678 -17.81 47.84 -0.75
C LYS A 678 -18.56 48.12 0.56
N SER A 679 -19.13 47.10 1.20
CA SER A 679 -19.76 47.25 2.54
C SER A 679 -19.35 46.19 3.58
N PHE A 680 -18.37 45.34 3.29
CA PHE A 680 -17.90 44.30 4.22
C PHE A 680 -16.82 44.78 5.21
N HIS A 681 -16.25 45.97 5.03
CA HIS A 681 -15.16 46.51 5.88
C HIS A 681 -15.62 47.48 6.98
N LYS A 682 -16.93 47.62 7.22
CA LYS A 682 -17.46 48.46 8.32
C LYS A 682 -18.24 47.68 9.39
N ALA A 683 -18.30 46.36 9.28
CA ALA A 683 -18.95 45.46 10.25
C ALA A 683 -17.97 44.69 11.15
N LEU A 684 -16.65 44.85 10.93
CA LEU A 684 -15.59 44.14 11.68
C LEU A 684 -14.89 44.99 12.76
N GLU A 685 -15.28 46.25 12.97
CA GLU A 685 -14.66 47.15 13.96
C GLU A 685 -15.53 47.47 15.20
N LYS A 686 -16.64 46.78 15.40
CA LYS A 686 -17.40 46.86 16.66
C LYS A 686 -17.84 45.48 17.08
N VAL A 687 -17.01 44.82 17.90
CA VAL A 687 -17.35 44.07 19.13
C VAL A 687 -16.02 43.45 19.64
N ASN A 688 -15.18 44.33 20.17
CA ASN A 688 -14.22 43.98 21.23
C ASN A 688 -14.91 44.43 22.53
N GLY A 689 -15.39 43.49 23.32
CA GLY A 689 -16.10 43.76 24.58
C GLY A 689 -16.29 42.47 25.38
N SER A 690 -16.00 42.54 26.67
CA SER A 690 -15.61 41.45 27.56
C SER A 690 -16.65 40.37 27.89
N LYS A 691 -16.10 39.22 28.30
CA LYS A 691 -16.73 38.11 29.03
C LYS A 691 -17.64 38.56 30.18
N SER A 692 -18.93 38.35 30.03
CA SER A 692 -19.88 37.82 31.02
C SER A 692 -21.25 37.79 30.33
N ASP A 693 -22.14 36.88 30.75
CA ASP A 693 -23.48 36.63 30.18
C ASP A 693 -23.48 35.73 28.93
N GLN A 694 -23.08 34.46 29.08
CA GLN A 694 -23.89 33.34 29.57
C GLN A 694 -25.20 33.08 28.79
N LYS A 695 -25.28 31.85 28.28
CA LYS A 695 -26.48 31.01 28.30
C LYS A 695 -27.76 31.65 27.74
N SER A 696 -27.88 31.75 26.41
CA SER A 696 -29.23 31.83 25.78
C SER A 696 -29.35 31.42 24.31
N ILE A 697 -28.28 31.11 23.57
CA ILE A 697 -28.41 30.68 22.16
C ILE A 697 -28.11 29.19 22.00
N PHE A 698 -28.60 28.40 22.96
CA PHE A 698 -28.74 26.93 22.85
C PHE A 698 -30.22 26.54 22.66
N ARG A 699 -31.01 27.42 22.03
CA ARG A 699 -32.44 27.21 21.73
C ARG A 699 -32.83 27.39 20.27
N PHE A 700 -31.88 27.51 19.34
CA PHE A 700 -32.19 27.64 17.91
C PHE A 700 -31.64 26.52 17.02
N PHE A 701 -31.33 25.35 17.59
CA PHE A 701 -31.47 24.09 16.84
C PHE A 701 -32.93 23.65 16.90
N LYS A 702 -33.69 23.86 15.83
CA LYS A 702 -34.75 22.95 15.31
C LYS A 702 -35.61 23.65 14.26
N LYS A 703 -35.59 23.09 13.05
CA LYS A 703 -36.37 23.36 11.81
C LYS A 703 -35.65 24.19 10.75
N GLY A 704 -35.39 23.54 9.62
CA GLY A 704 -34.86 24.08 8.38
C GLY A 704 -33.98 23.06 7.70
#